data_AF-A0A355TWW1-F1
#
_entry.id   AF-A0A355TWW1-F1
#
_cell.length_a   1.000
_cell.length_b   1.000
_cell.length_c   1.000
_cell.angle_alpha   90.00
_cell.angle_beta   90.00
_cell.angle_gamma   90.00
#
_symmetry.space_group_name_H-M   'P 1'
#
loop_
_entity.id
_entity.type
_entity.pdbx_description
1 polymer ?
#
loop_
_entity_poly.entity_id
_entity_poly.type
_entity_poly.pdbx_seq_one_letter_code
_entity_poly.pdbx_strand_id
1 'polypeptide(L)'
;MTSHPYSASKHAAKYDFKKSLESIIVPTVLTFALSVYSFIFQPLSEFFIYLKSGGGFDLVNLRKNIQICLTGTSYSYSGYDDYGITLGLTFMLLGVLFALFSFKFIMRKKQVNVFLSSPVDRRTMYKNRVVASLLMMAGATVIPIIVDIIINACLVGHFGYVLWCGVLLFAECFIYTAAGFALMSLAMSFCTTVVESFFFCGAVAGVPTSVSYFIHSLCYTFLSGYNHKSLINFYYDEAFFAKPSLLHYTSLINPLILGKAFGADYSVSDNIINFVYRVNEQYVVDGYSVSGGVAAGVSNTNMEYENIPFSYILPLIVWAVISIGIILIARKLFIHIKAENAGVHGTRPFASRLFAAEVIIVLFALFMSGYGITNRVIGLINSTAVNIAVCMVAVFIIYFIIIMAICRRSIKPKLRELIVPVSTIAVSGIMIAVLSTGGLGYSTYIPDVEDIDKAAITTDITNITTCEVLSDPYSDSYMDSLFQNTENSAIGPFTDKEDIEKFVEINKDIIAQEESSTVTKGIYVCYELKNGRIVSRYYDVKSDDIAYKILSLRDSKAEREELEYMLCGDSKNSPFDKKMENSNMDTYGFFANDSESNLEQLFKKGSVYAISSANLNTGNKIKNTPELRKALLDDLLSQTYEQRFKPEEPAIGGILFSNYSDMDTDSYAEYNSDVYKTAREQGWYIYPSMVNTVNYLNSTGEYKLFEVQDEIESVSIASCKSIVTRYAKDWNNIYDISRQFSSSNQSIESSEINDEYMEEYYDSYLDTSMKNYFKNAKTVEDKKQIDELLSHARIYSQFADNDYIIMIKYKKAGYVSMMIPANEMPQWAVQKSS
;
A
#
# COMPACT_ATOMS: atom_id res chain seq x y z
N MET A 1 19.53 -49.95 -31.87
CA MET A 1 18.90 -49.76 -33.20
C MET A 1 19.16 -48.34 -33.66
N THR A 2 20.09 -48.17 -34.58
CA THR A 2 20.50 -46.88 -35.17
C THR A 2 19.53 -46.54 -36.32
N SER A 3 18.80 -45.44 -36.19
CA SER A 3 17.82 -44.98 -37.19
C SER A 3 18.51 -44.49 -38.47
N HIS A 4 18.04 -44.95 -39.64
CA HIS A 4 18.45 -44.48 -40.96
C HIS A 4 18.15 -42.97 -41.18
N PRO A 5 18.99 -42.25 -41.95
CA PRO A 5 18.81 -40.83 -42.23
C PRO A 5 17.88 -40.65 -43.44
N TYR A 6 16.57 -40.81 -43.26
CA TYR A 6 15.63 -40.32 -44.28
C TYR A 6 15.39 -38.82 -44.05
N SER A 7 15.73 -38.00 -45.03
CA SER A 7 15.19 -36.64 -45.14
C SER A 7 13.67 -36.74 -45.08
N ALA A 8 13.03 -36.04 -44.15
CA ALA A 8 11.57 -36.08 -44.00
C ALA A 8 10.89 -35.91 -45.35
N SER A 9 10.04 -36.85 -45.77
CA SER A 9 9.28 -36.66 -47.00
C SER A 9 8.42 -35.40 -46.82
N LYS A 10 8.52 -34.45 -47.74
CA LYS A 10 7.80 -33.16 -47.67
C LYS A 10 6.29 -33.37 -47.43
N HIS A 11 5.76 -34.47 -47.95
CA HIS A 11 4.39 -34.92 -47.74
C HIS A 11 4.10 -35.36 -46.30
N ALA A 12 4.97 -36.18 -45.68
CA ALA A 12 4.81 -36.60 -44.29
C ALA A 12 4.93 -35.42 -43.31
N ALA A 13 5.86 -34.49 -43.56
CA ALA A 13 6.01 -33.28 -42.75
C ALA A 13 4.75 -32.38 -42.81
N LYS A 14 4.14 -32.24 -43.99
CA LYS A 14 2.88 -31.49 -44.17
C LYS A 14 1.70 -32.17 -43.48
N TYR A 15 1.62 -33.50 -43.55
CA TYR A 15 0.59 -34.27 -42.88
C TYR A 15 0.70 -34.17 -41.35
N ASP A 16 1.92 -34.26 -40.79
CA ASP A 16 2.14 -34.07 -39.36
C ASP A 16 1.80 -32.64 -38.90
N PHE A 17 2.11 -31.62 -39.70
CA PHE A 17 1.69 -30.25 -39.40
C PHE A 17 0.16 -30.11 -39.34
N LYS A 18 -0.57 -30.68 -40.31
CA LYS A 18 -2.04 -30.70 -40.28
C LYS A 18 -2.57 -31.41 -39.02
N LYS A 19 -2.01 -32.57 -38.69
CA LYS A 19 -2.37 -33.31 -37.45
C LYS A 19 -2.03 -32.54 -36.18
N SER A 20 -1.01 -31.69 -36.23
CA SER A 20 -0.65 -30.80 -35.12
C SER A 20 -1.74 -29.77 -34.88
N LEU A 21 -2.25 -29.12 -35.93
CA LEU A 21 -3.38 -28.19 -35.84
C LEU A 21 -4.64 -28.87 -35.30
N GLU A 22 -4.98 -30.05 -35.82
CA GLU A 22 -6.14 -30.83 -35.33
C GLU A 22 -6.04 -31.17 -33.84
N SER A 23 -4.82 -31.44 -33.34
CA SER A 23 -4.62 -31.84 -31.95
C SER A 23 -4.80 -30.72 -30.93
N ILE A 24 -4.77 -29.45 -31.36
CA ILE A 24 -4.85 -28.26 -30.49
C ILE A 24 -6.15 -27.46 -30.68
N ILE A 25 -7.15 -28.03 -31.35
CA ILE A 25 -8.47 -27.37 -31.54
C ILE A 25 -9.08 -26.99 -30.20
N VAL A 26 -9.07 -27.88 -29.21
CA VAL A 26 -9.68 -27.63 -27.88
C VAL A 26 -9.09 -26.39 -27.19
N PRO A 27 -7.78 -26.28 -26.94
CA PRO A 27 -7.23 -25.07 -26.32
C PRO A 27 -7.41 -23.82 -27.20
N THR A 28 -7.47 -23.97 -28.53
CA THR A 28 -7.76 -22.84 -29.44
C THR A 28 -9.18 -22.30 -29.24
N VAL A 29 -10.18 -23.18 -29.18
CA VAL A 29 -11.58 -22.79 -28.96
C VAL A 29 -11.74 -22.12 -27.60
N LEU A 30 -11.10 -22.64 -26.55
CA LEU A 30 -11.14 -22.03 -25.22
C LEU A 30 -10.50 -20.64 -25.20
N THR A 31 -9.34 -20.49 -25.86
CA THR A 31 -8.64 -19.20 -25.95
C THR A 31 -9.46 -18.18 -26.75
N PHE A 32 -10.07 -18.62 -27.85
CA PHE A 32 -10.95 -17.77 -28.64
C PHE A 32 -12.20 -17.37 -27.86
N ALA A 33 -12.84 -18.30 -27.14
CA ALA A 33 -14.01 -18.01 -26.33
C ALA A 33 -13.70 -17.00 -25.20
N LEU A 34 -12.57 -17.17 -24.51
CA LEU A 34 -12.11 -16.21 -23.50
C LEU A 34 -11.84 -14.83 -24.13
N SER A 35 -11.13 -14.80 -25.26
CA SER A 35 -10.82 -13.54 -25.96
C SER A 35 -12.09 -12.84 -26.45
N VAL A 36 -13.10 -13.58 -26.94
CA VAL A 36 -14.41 -13.03 -27.30
C VAL A 36 -15.14 -12.50 -26.06
N TYR A 37 -15.08 -13.20 -24.94
CA TYR A 37 -15.70 -12.74 -23.70
C TYR A 37 -15.06 -11.43 -23.22
N SER A 38 -13.72 -11.41 -23.06
CA SER A 38 -12.97 -10.28 -22.51
C SER A 38 -12.97 -9.05 -23.42
N PHE A 39 -12.86 -9.23 -24.75
CA PHE A 39 -12.70 -8.09 -25.67
C PHE A 39 -13.97 -7.73 -26.44
N ILE A 40 -15.06 -8.51 -26.33
CA ILE A 40 -16.31 -8.19 -27.05
C ILE A 40 -17.49 -8.15 -26.09
N PHE A 41 -17.78 -9.24 -25.39
CA PHE A 41 -18.99 -9.30 -24.55
C PHE A 41 -18.92 -8.39 -23.33
N GLN A 42 -17.80 -8.41 -22.60
CA GLN A 42 -17.61 -7.63 -21.38
C GLN A 42 -17.67 -6.12 -21.71
N PRO A 43 -16.89 -5.58 -22.66
CA PRO A 43 -17.04 -4.21 -23.17
C PRO A 43 -18.46 -3.81 -23.58
N LEU A 44 -19.14 -4.64 -24.40
CA LEU A 44 -20.49 -4.34 -24.84
C LEU A 44 -21.49 -4.31 -23.68
N SER A 45 -21.31 -5.17 -22.68
CA SER A 45 -22.20 -5.20 -21.51
C SER A 45 -22.13 -3.90 -20.72
N GLU A 46 -20.95 -3.32 -20.58
CA GLU A 46 -20.74 -2.05 -19.88
C GLU A 46 -21.32 -0.88 -20.64
N PHE A 47 -21.14 -0.87 -21.96
CA PHE A 47 -21.80 0.08 -22.83
C PHE A 47 -23.33 0.06 -22.66
N PHE A 48 -23.95 -1.13 -22.56
CA PHE A 48 -25.38 -1.25 -22.32
C PHE A 48 -25.80 -0.80 -20.91
N ILE A 49 -24.96 -1.01 -19.89
CA ILE A 49 -25.23 -0.53 -18.53
C ILE A 49 -25.23 1.01 -18.51
N TYR A 50 -24.24 1.65 -19.14
CA TYR A 50 -24.15 3.11 -19.27
C TYR A 50 -25.38 3.71 -19.97
N LEU A 51 -25.84 3.09 -21.05
CA LEU A 51 -27.05 3.55 -21.74
C LEU A 51 -28.31 3.44 -20.88
N LYS A 52 -28.36 2.49 -19.93
CA LYS A 52 -29.52 2.29 -19.04
C LYS A 52 -29.54 3.22 -17.84
N SER A 53 -28.39 3.73 -17.37
CA SER A 53 -28.29 4.58 -16.18
C SER A 53 -28.73 6.04 -16.40
N GLY A 54 -29.39 6.36 -17.53
CA GLY A 54 -30.06 7.65 -17.73
C GLY A 54 -29.14 8.82 -18.07
N GLY A 55 -27.84 8.58 -18.32
CA GLY A 55 -26.97 9.59 -18.91
C GLY A 55 -27.50 9.96 -20.28
N GLY A 56 -27.90 11.22 -20.48
CA GLY A 56 -28.22 11.73 -21.81
C GLY A 56 -27.08 11.41 -22.80
N PHE A 57 -27.39 11.36 -24.10
CA PHE A 57 -26.42 11.02 -25.16
C PHE A 57 -25.38 12.13 -25.36
N ASP A 58 -24.56 12.39 -24.35
CA ASP A 58 -23.43 13.31 -24.41
C ASP A 58 -22.25 12.58 -25.04
N LEU A 59 -22.03 12.80 -26.33
CA LEU A 59 -20.99 12.15 -27.12
C LEU A 59 -19.58 12.34 -26.53
N VAL A 60 -19.34 13.43 -25.78
CA VAL A 60 -18.03 13.72 -25.18
C VAL A 60 -17.83 12.89 -23.92
N ASN A 61 -18.81 12.85 -23.02
CA ASN A 61 -18.78 11.97 -21.84
C ASN A 61 -18.88 10.49 -22.22
N LEU A 62 -19.61 10.17 -23.29
CA LEU A 62 -19.69 8.83 -23.87
C LEU A 62 -18.32 8.41 -24.43
N ARG A 63 -17.60 9.29 -25.14
CA ARG A 63 -16.22 9.00 -25.60
C ARG A 63 -15.26 8.79 -24.44
N LYS A 64 -15.38 9.58 -23.37
CA LYS A 64 -14.59 9.44 -22.13
C LYS A 64 -14.87 8.11 -21.42
N ASN A 65 -16.15 7.73 -21.27
CA ASN A 65 -16.56 6.50 -20.59
C ASN A 65 -16.50 5.23 -21.47
N ILE A 66 -16.57 5.33 -22.80
CA ILE A 66 -16.46 4.17 -23.73
C ILE A 66 -15.02 3.88 -24.10
N GLN A 67 -14.08 4.81 -24.05
CA GLN A 67 -12.65 4.47 -24.21
C GLN A 67 -12.18 3.42 -23.17
N ILE A 68 -12.91 3.26 -22.06
CA ILE A 68 -12.78 2.22 -21.02
C ILE A 68 -13.12 0.79 -21.55
N CYS A 69 -13.83 0.68 -22.68
CA CYS A 69 -14.29 -0.59 -23.25
C CYS A 69 -13.19 -1.44 -23.92
N LEU A 70 -11.91 -1.06 -23.93
CA LEU A 70 -10.85 -1.95 -24.44
C LEU A 70 -10.60 -3.17 -23.52
N THR A 71 -11.08 -3.12 -22.27
CA THR A 71 -10.84 -4.18 -21.26
C THR A 71 -12.04 -4.53 -20.40
N GLY A 72 -13.17 -3.82 -20.51
CA GLY A 72 -14.38 -4.14 -19.77
C GLY A 72 -14.16 -4.08 -18.26
N THR A 73 -13.93 -2.91 -17.69
CA THR A 73 -13.90 -2.74 -16.24
C THR A 73 -14.79 -1.58 -15.82
N SER A 74 -16.09 -1.82 -15.81
CA SER A 74 -17.04 -0.99 -15.10
C SER A 74 -16.86 -1.26 -13.61
N TYR A 75 -16.49 -0.21 -12.89
CA TYR A 75 -16.31 -0.14 -11.43
C TYR A 75 -15.08 -0.88 -10.90
N SER A 76 -14.09 -0.09 -10.47
CA SER A 76 -13.55 -0.14 -9.11
C SER A 76 -12.61 1.04 -8.91
N TYR A 77 -13.18 2.14 -8.41
CA TYR A 77 -12.43 3.29 -7.88
C TYR A 77 -11.68 2.93 -6.58
N SER A 78 -11.87 1.72 -6.07
CA SER A 78 -11.02 1.11 -5.04
C SER A 78 -9.89 0.34 -5.72
N GLY A 79 -8.64 0.75 -5.50
CA GLY A 79 -7.42 0.20 -6.11
C GLY A 79 -7.07 -1.26 -5.75
N TYR A 80 -8.06 -2.17 -5.71
CA TYR A 80 -7.93 -3.54 -5.22
C TYR A 80 -8.24 -4.63 -6.26
N ASP A 81 -8.75 -4.30 -7.45
CA ASP A 81 -9.09 -5.32 -8.45
C ASP A 81 -7.95 -5.59 -9.44
N ASP A 82 -7.19 -6.66 -9.16
CA ASP A 82 -6.11 -7.26 -9.97
C ASP A 82 -6.61 -7.89 -11.30
N TYR A 83 -7.52 -7.21 -12.03
CA TYR A 83 -8.15 -7.76 -13.25
C TYR A 83 -7.13 -8.10 -14.33
N GLY A 84 -6.19 -7.22 -14.64
CA GLY A 84 -5.16 -7.47 -15.64
C GLY A 84 -4.21 -8.63 -15.28
N ILE A 85 -3.86 -8.78 -13.99
CA ILE A 85 -3.06 -9.92 -13.51
C ILE A 85 -3.85 -11.23 -13.67
N THR A 86 -5.12 -11.21 -13.29
CA THR A 86 -6.01 -12.39 -13.38
C THR A 86 -6.20 -12.82 -14.84
N LEU A 87 -6.39 -11.85 -15.75
CA LEU A 87 -6.49 -12.09 -17.18
C LEU A 87 -5.19 -12.70 -17.73
N GLY A 88 -4.04 -12.09 -17.41
CA GLY A 88 -2.71 -12.58 -17.81
C GLY A 88 -2.44 -14.02 -17.36
N LEU A 89 -2.70 -14.33 -16.09
CA LEU A 89 -2.58 -15.69 -15.53
C LEU A 89 -3.48 -16.69 -16.25
N THR A 90 -4.70 -16.27 -16.62
CA THR A 90 -5.64 -17.13 -17.36
C THR A 90 -5.10 -17.45 -18.77
N PHE A 91 -4.58 -16.45 -19.49
CA PHE A 91 -3.93 -16.66 -20.79
C PHE A 91 -2.66 -17.51 -20.69
N MET A 92 -1.91 -17.40 -19.59
CA MET A 92 -0.77 -18.28 -19.31
C MET A 92 -1.21 -19.75 -19.16
N LEU A 93 -2.28 -20.01 -18.40
CA LEU A 93 -2.86 -21.35 -18.24
C LEU A 93 -3.35 -21.94 -19.58
N LEU A 94 -3.93 -21.11 -20.46
CA LEU A 94 -4.26 -21.52 -21.83
C LEU A 94 -3.01 -21.95 -22.61
N GLY A 95 -1.90 -21.22 -22.46
CA GLY A 95 -0.59 -21.59 -23.00
C GLY A 95 -0.10 -22.96 -22.54
N VAL A 96 -0.23 -23.24 -21.24
CA VAL A 96 0.06 -24.56 -20.64
C VAL A 96 -0.79 -25.64 -21.30
N LEU A 97 -2.09 -25.39 -21.53
CA LEU A 97 -2.97 -26.34 -22.22
C LEU A 97 -2.53 -26.60 -23.67
N PHE A 98 -2.14 -25.56 -24.42
CA PHE A 98 -1.61 -25.75 -25.78
C PHE A 98 -0.39 -26.68 -25.79
N ALA A 99 0.57 -26.47 -24.89
CA ALA A 99 1.75 -27.32 -24.80
C ALA A 99 1.39 -28.75 -24.39
N LEU A 100 0.46 -28.92 -23.45
CA LEU A 100 -0.01 -30.23 -23.02
C LEU A 100 -0.63 -31.00 -24.20
N PHE A 101 -1.51 -30.39 -24.98
CA PHE A 101 -2.12 -31.06 -26.13
C PHE A 101 -1.11 -31.36 -27.24
N SER A 102 -0.16 -30.44 -27.45
CA SER A 102 0.93 -30.60 -28.42
C SER A 102 1.90 -31.73 -28.05
N PHE A 103 2.17 -31.96 -26.77
CA PHE A 103 3.27 -32.83 -26.34
C PHE A 103 2.86 -34.04 -25.48
N LYS A 104 1.63 -34.15 -24.95
CA LYS A 104 1.20 -35.27 -24.06
C LYS A 104 1.48 -36.67 -24.57
N PHE A 105 1.57 -36.84 -25.89
CA PHE A 105 1.87 -38.13 -26.48
C PHE A 105 3.26 -38.67 -26.11
N ILE A 106 4.24 -37.80 -25.83
CA ILE A 106 5.59 -38.21 -25.44
C ILE A 106 5.66 -38.81 -24.02
N MET A 107 4.60 -38.64 -23.24
CA MET A 107 4.50 -39.15 -21.86
C MET A 107 3.79 -40.51 -21.80
N ARG A 108 3.33 -41.04 -22.93
CA ARG A 108 2.60 -42.31 -23.00
C ARG A 108 3.40 -43.34 -23.77
N LYS A 109 3.88 -44.38 -23.08
CA LYS A 109 4.74 -45.43 -23.66
C LYS A 109 4.22 -46.01 -24.99
N LYS A 110 2.92 -46.30 -25.08
CA LYS A 110 2.28 -46.80 -26.32
C LYS A 110 2.39 -45.81 -27.49
N GLN A 111 2.25 -44.51 -27.23
CA GLN A 111 2.27 -43.47 -28.26
C GLN A 111 3.70 -43.08 -28.64
N VAL A 112 4.64 -43.12 -27.70
CA VAL A 112 6.07 -42.88 -27.96
C VAL A 112 6.66 -43.91 -28.91
N ASN A 113 6.32 -45.19 -28.78
CA ASN A 113 6.83 -46.21 -29.67
C ASN A 113 6.35 -45.98 -31.12
N VAL A 114 5.09 -45.61 -31.31
CA VAL A 114 4.52 -45.24 -32.62
C VAL A 114 5.16 -43.95 -33.16
N PHE A 115 5.44 -42.99 -32.28
CA PHE A 115 6.12 -41.74 -32.63
C PHE A 115 7.56 -41.99 -33.10
N LEU A 116 8.31 -42.87 -32.43
CA LEU A 116 9.69 -43.19 -32.77
C LEU A 116 9.83 -43.96 -34.08
N SER A 117 8.76 -44.61 -34.54
CA SER A 117 8.69 -45.27 -35.84
C SER A 117 8.16 -44.36 -36.96
N SER A 118 7.90 -43.08 -36.69
CA SER A 118 7.34 -42.14 -37.67
C SER A 118 8.37 -41.72 -38.74
N PRO A 119 7.96 -41.51 -40.00
CA PRO A 119 8.85 -41.07 -41.09
C PRO A 119 9.27 -39.59 -41.03
N VAL A 120 8.83 -38.83 -40.01
CA VAL A 120 9.22 -37.42 -39.80
C VAL A 120 10.28 -37.35 -38.71
N ASP A 121 11.35 -36.59 -38.94
CA ASP A 121 12.40 -36.43 -37.94
C ASP A 121 11.94 -35.58 -36.74
N ARG A 122 12.58 -35.80 -35.58
CA ARG A 122 12.21 -35.15 -34.32
C ARG A 122 12.31 -33.63 -34.35
N ARG A 123 13.24 -33.07 -35.13
CA ARG A 123 13.42 -31.61 -35.22
C ARG A 123 12.24 -30.99 -35.97
N THR A 124 11.86 -31.60 -37.09
CA THR A 124 10.71 -31.17 -37.89
C THR A 124 9.41 -31.32 -37.13
N MET A 125 9.20 -32.43 -36.42
CA MET A 125 8.02 -32.62 -35.57
C MET A 125 7.90 -31.56 -34.48
N TYR A 126 8.97 -31.32 -33.71
CA TYR A 126 8.93 -30.30 -32.66
C TYR A 126 8.63 -28.91 -33.26
N LYS A 127 9.27 -28.57 -34.38
CA LYS A 127 9.00 -27.33 -35.11
C LYS A 127 7.53 -27.24 -35.54
N ASN A 128 6.97 -28.29 -36.12
CA ASN A 128 5.57 -28.32 -36.55
C ASN A 128 4.61 -28.07 -35.38
N ARG A 129 4.86 -28.68 -34.21
CA ARG A 129 4.04 -28.48 -33.00
C ARG A 129 4.10 -27.05 -32.50
N VAL A 130 5.31 -26.49 -32.35
CA VAL A 130 5.50 -25.10 -31.90
C VAL A 130 4.86 -24.11 -32.87
N VAL A 131 5.12 -24.24 -34.17
CA VAL A 131 4.57 -23.33 -35.18
C VAL A 131 3.04 -23.44 -35.24
N ALA A 132 2.48 -24.65 -35.19
CA ALA A 132 1.03 -24.84 -35.14
C ALA A 132 0.41 -24.18 -33.90
N SER A 133 1.03 -24.37 -32.73
CA SER A 133 0.57 -23.74 -31.48
C SER A 133 0.61 -22.23 -31.55
N LEU A 134 1.74 -21.62 -31.94
CA LEU A 134 1.86 -20.16 -32.02
C LEU A 134 0.87 -19.55 -33.03
N LEU A 135 0.65 -20.19 -34.18
CA LEU A 135 -0.33 -19.73 -35.17
C LEU A 135 -1.76 -19.77 -34.61
N MET A 136 -2.14 -20.84 -33.92
CA MET A 136 -3.49 -20.98 -33.36
C MET A 136 -3.71 -20.05 -32.17
N MET A 137 -2.69 -19.82 -31.33
CA MET A 137 -2.72 -18.81 -30.26
C MET A 137 -2.94 -17.41 -30.85
N ALA A 138 -2.11 -17.01 -31.81
CA ALA A 138 -2.22 -15.70 -32.46
C ALA A 138 -3.59 -15.51 -33.12
N GLY A 139 -4.07 -16.51 -33.86
CA GLY A 139 -5.38 -16.47 -34.50
C GLY A 139 -6.55 -16.38 -33.51
N ALA A 140 -6.48 -17.10 -32.38
CA ALA A 140 -7.52 -17.09 -31.37
C ALA A 140 -7.65 -15.74 -30.64
N THR A 141 -6.55 -15.01 -30.49
CA THR A 141 -6.51 -13.74 -29.76
C THR A 141 -6.66 -12.52 -30.68
N VAL A 142 -6.06 -12.53 -31.87
CA VAL A 142 -6.06 -11.36 -32.77
C VAL A 142 -7.44 -11.07 -33.35
N ILE A 143 -8.25 -12.11 -33.63
CA ILE A 143 -9.56 -11.93 -34.26
C ILE A 143 -10.51 -11.15 -33.35
N PRO A 144 -10.71 -11.51 -32.06
CA PRO A 144 -11.56 -10.73 -31.17
C PRO A 144 -11.06 -9.31 -30.93
N ILE A 145 -9.74 -9.11 -30.82
CA ILE A 145 -9.15 -7.77 -30.64
C ILE A 145 -9.36 -6.89 -31.88
N ILE A 146 -9.28 -7.43 -33.10
CA ILE A 146 -9.61 -6.66 -34.31
C ILE A 146 -11.09 -6.24 -34.30
N VAL A 147 -11.98 -7.13 -33.89
CA VAL A 147 -13.42 -6.79 -33.77
C VAL A 147 -13.62 -5.68 -32.74
N ASP A 148 -12.95 -5.79 -31.60
CA ASP A 148 -12.96 -4.79 -30.54
C ASP A 148 -12.44 -3.42 -31.02
N ILE A 149 -11.29 -3.40 -31.72
CA ILE A 149 -10.74 -2.19 -32.35
C ILE A 149 -11.76 -1.56 -33.30
N ILE A 150 -12.45 -2.36 -34.13
CA ILE A 150 -13.45 -1.86 -35.09
C ILE A 150 -14.66 -1.27 -34.35
N ILE A 151 -15.17 -1.94 -33.32
CA ILE A 151 -16.29 -1.47 -32.51
C ILE A 151 -15.91 -0.13 -31.85
N ASN A 152 -14.78 -0.09 -31.15
CA ASN A 152 -14.31 1.11 -30.47
C ASN A 152 -13.99 2.26 -31.43
N ALA A 153 -13.38 1.98 -32.58
CA ALA A 153 -13.13 3.00 -33.59
C ALA A 153 -14.43 3.62 -34.14
N CYS A 154 -15.46 2.79 -34.38
CA CYS A 154 -16.77 3.24 -34.83
C CYS A 154 -17.49 4.11 -33.78
N LEU A 155 -17.29 3.82 -32.48
CA LEU A 155 -17.95 4.54 -31.38
C LEU A 155 -17.20 5.82 -30.98
N VAL A 156 -15.87 5.77 -30.91
CA VAL A 156 -15.02 6.82 -30.31
C VAL A 156 -14.40 7.77 -31.35
N GLY A 157 -14.14 7.31 -32.58
CA GLY A 157 -13.58 8.11 -33.67
C GLY A 157 -12.06 8.31 -33.64
N HIS A 158 -11.32 7.78 -32.66
CA HIS A 158 -9.86 7.89 -32.53
C HIS A 158 -9.12 6.58 -32.92
N PHE A 159 -9.11 6.24 -34.21
CA PHE A 159 -8.58 4.95 -34.70
C PHE A 159 -7.10 4.69 -34.35
N GLY A 160 -6.23 5.70 -34.45
CA GLY A 160 -4.78 5.53 -34.21
C GLY A 160 -4.46 5.09 -32.78
N TYR A 161 -5.12 5.70 -31.81
CA TYR A 161 -4.99 5.37 -30.39
C TYR A 161 -5.54 3.98 -30.07
N VAL A 162 -6.78 3.70 -30.52
CA VAL A 162 -7.43 2.38 -30.32
C VAL A 162 -6.62 1.26 -30.94
N LEU A 163 -6.04 1.49 -32.12
CA LEU A 163 -5.15 0.53 -32.78
C LEU A 163 -3.89 0.26 -31.94
N TRP A 164 -3.25 1.29 -31.41
CA TRP A 164 -2.05 1.14 -30.57
C TRP A 164 -2.33 0.34 -29.30
N CYS A 165 -3.40 0.67 -28.57
CA CYS A 165 -3.81 -0.07 -27.37
C CYS A 165 -4.18 -1.52 -27.70
N GLY A 166 -4.92 -1.76 -28.78
CA GLY A 166 -5.26 -3.11 -29.22
C GLY A 166 -4.03 -3.96 -29.60
N VAL A 167 -3.00 -3.36 -30.20
CA VAL A 167 -1.72 -4.05 -30.49
C VAL A 167 -1.01 -4.45 -29.20
N LEU A 168 -0.99 -3.58 -28.19
CA LEU A 168 -0.37 -3.87 -26.89
C LEU A 168 -1.14 -4.96 -26.12
N LEU A 169 -2.47 -4.90 -26.10
CA LEU A 169 -3.32 -5.94 -25.51
C LEU A 169 -3.13 -7.30 -26.19
N PHE A 170 -3.03 -7.31 -27.53
CA PHE A 170 -2.70 -8.51 -28.28
C PHE A 170 -1.31 -9.04 -27.88
N ALA A 171 -0.31 -8.16 -27.83
CA ALA A 171 1.05 -8.54 -27.47
C ALA A 171 1.11 -9.13 -26.05
N GLU A 172 0.45 -8.49 -25.09
CA GLU A 172 0.35 -8.97 -23.71
C GLU A 172 -0.26 -10.38 -23.65
N CYS A 173 -1.49 -10.55 -24.16
CA CYS A 173 -2.18 -11.85 -24.12
C CYS A 173 -1.40 -12.94 -24.86
N PHE A 174 -0.87 -12.62 -26.04
CA PHE A 174 -0.08 -13.55 -26.84
C PHE A 174 1.20 -13.97 -26.11
N ILE A 175 1.93 -13.03 -25.49
CA ILE A 175 3.18 -13.30 -24.78
C ILE A 175 2.91 -14.09 -23.51
N TYR A 176 1.83 -13.81 -22.77
CA TYR A 176 1.38 -14.63 -21.64
C TYR A 176 1.11 -16.08 -22.06
N THR A 177 0.33 -16.28 -23.12
CA THR A 177 0.07 -17.62 -23.66
C THR A 177 1.34 -18.30 -24.17
N ALA A 178 2.24 -17.55 -24.82
CA ALA A 178 3.52 -18.07 -25.29
C ALA A 178 4.45 -18.47 -24.13
N ALA A 179 4.48 -17.70 -23.05
CA ALA A 179 5.27 -17.99 -21.85
C ALA A 179 4.76 -19.26 -21.16
N GLY A 180 3.44 -19.39 -20.95
CA GLY A 180 2.83 -20.62 -20.43
C GLY A 180 3.12 -21.83 -21.31
N PHE A 181 3.05 -21.67 -22.64
CA PHE A 181 3.41 -22.72 -23.59
C PHE A 181 4.89 -23.09 -23.52
N ALA A 182 5.80 -22.12 -23.43
CA ALA A 182 7.23 -22.34 -23.35
C ALA A 182 7.59 -23.14 -22.09
N LEU A 183 7.11 -22.69 -20.93
CA LEU A 183 7.34 -23.35 -19.64
C LEU A 183 6.82 -24.79 -19.62
N MET A 184 5.59 -25.01 -20.10
CA MET A 184 5.03 -26.35 -20.16
C MET A 184 5.69 -27.21 -21.25
N SER A 185 6.14 -26.64 -22.37
CA SER A 185 6.92 -27.37 -23.38
C SER A 185 8.27 -27.83 -22.81
N LEU A 186 8.93 -26.99 -22.01
CA LEU A 186 10.12 -27.36 -21.25
C LEU A 186 9.82 -28.49 -20.27
N ALA A 187 8.77 -28.35 -19.47
CA ALA A 187 8.38 -29.36 -18.50
C ALA A 187 8.07 -30.71 -19.16
N MET A 188 7.30 -30.69 -20.26
CA MET A 188 6.99 -31.88 -21.05
C MET A 188 8.22 -32.45 -21.77
N SER A 189 9.28 -31.67 -22.00
CA SER A 189 10.52 -32.20 -22.59
C SER A 189 11.47 -32.76 -21.52
N PHE A 190 11.32 -32.30 -20.28
CA PHE A 190 12.18 -32.63 -19.15
C PHE A 190 11.64 -33.76 -18.26
N CYS A 191 10.34 -33.80 -17.99
CA CYS A 191 9.71 -34.78 -17.11
C CYS A 191 9.37 -36.08 -17.84
N THR A 192 8.86 -37.07 -17.10
CA THR A 192 8.54 -38.41 -17.66
C THR A 192 7.07 -38.78 -17.58
N THR A 193 6.30 -38.04 -16.78
CA THR A 193 4.84 -38.13 -16.73
C THR A 193 4.20 -36.74 -16.86
N VAL A 194 2.92 -36.71 -17.23
CA VAL A 194 2.15 -35.46 -17.30
C VAL A 194 2.06 -34.79 -15.93
N VAL A 195 1.87 -35.57 -14.87
CA VAL A 195 1.77 -35.08 -13.49
C VAL A 195 3.07 -34.42 -13.03
N GLU A 196 4.22 -35.07 -13.25
CA GLU A 196 5.53 -34.47 -12.98
C GLU A 196 5.77 -33.19 -13.78
N SER A 197 5.25 -33.12 -15.01
CA SER A 197 5.38 -31.94 -15.87
C SER A 197 4.59 -30.75 -15.31
N PHE A 198 3.39 -30.96 -14.79
CA PHE A 198 2.61 -29.90 -14.13
C PHE A 198 3.32 -29.35 -12.89
N PHE A 199 3.77 -30.23 -12.00
CA PHE A 199 4.49 -29.80 -10.80
C PHE A 199 5.79 -29.07 -11.13
N PHE A 200 6.54 -29.54 -12.12
CA PHE A 200 7.76 -28.87 -12.56
C PHE A 200 7.48 -27.53 -13.23
N CYS A 201 6.44 -27.43 -14.06
CA CYS A 201 6.04 -26.19 -14.71
C CYS A 201 5.62 -25.14 -13.68
N GLY A 202 4.77 -25.53 -12.73
CA GLY A 202 4.37 -24.68 -11.60
C GLY A 202 5.59 -24.25 -10.79
N ALA A 203 6.50 -25.18 -10.53
CA ALA A 203 7.70 -24.87 -9.75
C ALA A 203 8.59 -23.82 -10.44
N VAL A 204 8.97 -24.08 -11.69
CA VAL A 204 9.81 -23.14 -12.45
C VAL A 204 9.15 -21.77 -12.59
N ALA A 205 7.83 -21.71 -12.73
CA ALA A 205 7.09 -20.45 -12.77
C ALA A 205 7.08 -19.72 -11.42
N GLY A 206 6.95 -20.45 -10.31
CA GLY A 206 6.82 -19.90 -8.97
C GLY A 206 8.14 -19.59 -8.25
N VAL A 207 9.31 -20.06 -8.74
CA VAL A 207 10.62 -19.80 -8.09
C VAL A 207 10.87 -18.31 -7.80
N PRO A 208 10.72 -17.36 -8.74
CA PRO A 208 11.04 -15.96 -8.46
C PRO A 208 10.14 -15.37 -7.36
N THR A 209 8.85 -15.72 -7.36
CA THR A 209 7.90 -15.28 -6.34
C THR A 209 8.19 -15.91 -4.98
N SER A 210 8.34 -17.24 -4.93
CA SER A 210 8.53 -18.00 -3.69
C SER A 210 9.84 -17.64 -2.98
N VAL A 211 10.94 -17.47 -3.72
CA VAL A 211 12.23 -17.06 -3.16
C VAL A 211 12.17 -15.64 -2.64
N SER A 212 11.58 -14.71 -3.40
CA SER A 212 11.41 -13.32 -2.95
C SER A 212 10.55 -13.26 -1.69
N TYR A 213 9.48 -14.06 -1.63
CA TYR A 213 8.56 -14.08 -0.49
C TYR A 213 9.24 -14.62 0.75
N PHE A 214 9.99 -15.71 0.59
CA PHE A 214 10.77 -16.29 1.67
C PHE A 214 11.85 -15.34 2.23
N ILE A 215 12.59 -14.64 1.36
CA ILE A 215 13.58 -13.64 1.80
C ILE A 215 12.88 -12.49 2.51
N HIS A 216 11.78 -11.98 1.95
CA HIS A 216 11.02 -10.90 2.54
C HIS A 216 10.46 -11.29 3.92
N SER A 217 9.83 -12.47 4.06
CA SER A 217 9.32 -12.94 5.36
C SER A 217 10.44 -13.11 6.39
N LEU A 218 11.63 -13.59 5.99
CA LEU A 218 12.76 -13.70 6.89
C LEU A 218 13.30 -12.32 7.32
N CYS A 219 13.44 -11.38 6.39
CA CYS A 219 13.91 -10.04 6.70
C CYS A 219 12.89 -9.30 7.57
N TYR A 220 11.61 -9.35 7.21
CA TYR A 220 10.52 -8.76 8.00
C TYR A 220 10.51 -9.27 9.44
N THR A 221 10.71 -10.58 9.65
CA THR A 221 10.64 -11.18 10.98
C THR A 221 11.92 -10.99 11.82
N PHE A 222 13.11 -10.99 11.21
CA PHE A 222 14.37 -11.05 11.97
C PHE A 222 15.33 -9.88 11.75
N LEU A 223 15.18 -9.12 10.68
CA LEU A 223 16.10 -8.05 10.34
C LEU A 223 15.55 -6.72 10.84
N SER A 224 16.07 -6.24 11.97
CA SER A 224 15.80 -4.88 12.43
C SER A 224 16.26 -3.86 11.38
N GLY A 225 15.48 -2.80 11.16
CA GLY A 225 15.76 -1.82 10.11
C GLY A 225 15.32 -2.24 8.71
N TYR A 226 14.70 -3.41 8.52
CA TYR A 226 14.25 -3.86 7.19
C TYR A 226 13.21 -2.89 6.63
N ASN A 227 13.41 -2.41 5.40
CA ASN A 227 12.72 -1.23 4.86
C ASN A 227 11.27 -1.47 4.38
N HIS A 228 10.58 -2.48 4.94
CA HIS A 228 9.19 -2.83 4.64
C HIS A 228 8.43 -3.06 5.96
N LYS A 229 7.35 -2.31 6.16
CA LYS A 229 6.41 -2.34 7.30
C LYS A 229 5.30 -3.36 7.14
N SER A 230 5.01 -3.79 5.91
CA SER A 230 3.96 -4.78 5.63
C SER A 230 4.52 -6.07 5.06
N LEU A 231 4.07 -7.16 5.65
CA LEU A 231 4.29 -8.53 5.20
C LEU A 231 3.35 -8.94 4.06
N ILE A 232 2.20 -8.26 3.95
CA ILE A 232 1.12 -8.55 3.00
C ILE A 232 1.28 -7.71 1.73
N ASN A 233 1.73 -6.45 1.86
CA ASN A 233 1.97 -5.56 0.71
C ASN A 233 3.34 -5.88 0.09
N PHE A 234 3.36 -7.01 -0.62
CA PHE A 234 4.56 -7.68 -1.09
C PHE A 234 5.29 -6.98 -2.25
N TYR A 235 4.67 -5.97 -2.87
CA TYR A 235 5.22 -5.22 -4.00
C TYR A 235 5.79 -3.87 -3.58
N TYR A 236 4.97 -3.11 -2.86
CA TYR A 236 5.25 -1.78 -2.35
C TYR A 236 4.64 -1.65 -0.97
N ASP A 237 5.26 -0.81 -0.18
CA ASP A 237 4.75 -0.40 1.11
C ASP A 237 4.40 1.08 0.96
N GLU A 238 3.21 1.44 1.42
CA GLU A 238 2.57 2.75 1.18
C GLU A 238 3.28 3.88 1.94
N ALA A 239 4.23 3.53 2.81
CA ALA A 239 4.97 4.50 3.60
C ALA A 239 6.06 5.25 2.81
N PHE A 240 6.16 6.56 3.09
CA PHE A 240 6.93 7.62 2.41
C PHE A 240 8.39 7.31 2.01
N PHE A 241 9.11 6.41 2.69
CA PHE A 241 10.50 6.04 2.37
C PHE A 241 10.71 4.55 2.07
N ALA A 242 9.63 3.81 1.89
CA ALA A 242 9.71 2.39 1.58
C ALA A 242 10.29 2.18 0.18
N LYS A 243 11.22 1.23 0.08
CA LYS A 243 11.80 0.85 -1.21
C LYS A 243 10.99 -0.29 -1.83
N PRO A 244 11.02 -0.47 -3.16
CA PRO A 244 10.39 -1.63 -3.77
C PRO A 244 10.95 -2.94 -3.21
N SER A 245 10.11 -3.97 -3.12
CA SER A 245 10.52 -5.26 -2.59
C SER A 245 11.48 -6.01 -3.53
N LEU A 246 12.08 -7.11 -3.07
CA LEU A 246 12.87 -7.97 -3.95
C LEU A 246 12.02 -8.55 -5.10
N LEU A 247 10.72 -8.79 -4.86
CA LEU A 247 9.82 -9.23 -5.92
C LEU A 247 9.71 -8.16 -7.01
N HIS A 248 9.67 -6.90 -6.62
CA HIS A 248 9.66 -5.78 -7.54
C HIS A 248 10.87 -5.80 -8.47
N TYR A 249 12.08 -5.93 -7.92
CA TYR A 249 13.31 -5.99 -8.72
C TYR A 249 13.41 -7.24 -9.59
N THR A 250 12.75 -8.33 -9.19
CA THR A 250 12.72 -9.59 -9.95
C THR A 250 11.50 -9.73 -10.86
N SER A 251 10.61 -8.74 -10.89
CA SER A 251 9.35 -8.77 -11.66
C SER A 251 9.56 -8.99 -13.15
N LEU A 252 10.58 -8.36 -13.73
CA LEU A 252 10.92 -8.49 -15.14
C LEU A 252 11.15 -9.94 -15.57
N ILE A 253 11.68 -10.78 -14.68
CA ILE A 253 12.01 -12.18 -14.94
C ILE A 253 11.01 -13.15 -14.28
N ASN A 254 9.90 -12.64 -13.75
CA ASN A 254 8.90 -13.44 -13.07
C ASN A 254 7.67 -13.67 -13.97
N PRO A 255 7.37 -14.92 -14.38
CA PRO A 255 6.29 -15.18 -15.33
C PRO A 255 4.89 -14.99 -14.73
N LEU A 256 4.75 -15.11 -13.41
CA LEU A 256 3.45 -15.01 -12.74
C LEU A 256 2.95 -13.57 -12.65
N ILE A 257 3.85 -12.60 -12.85
CA ILE A 257 3.59 -11.16 -12.70
C ILE A 257 4.10 -10.41 -13.94
N LEU A 258 4.16 -11.15 -15.06
CA LEU A 258 4.57 -10.67 -16.38
C LEU A 258 3.73 -9.44 -16.77
N GLY A 259 4.29 -8.49 -17.52
CA GLY A 259 3.52 -7.31 -17.93
C GLY A 259 3.30 -6.26 -16.82
N LYS A 260 3.77 -6.47 -15.58
CA LYS A 260 4.02 -5.32 -14.69
C LYS A 260 5.25 -4.56 -15.17
N ALA A 261 5.12 -3.24 -15.35
CA ALA A 261 6.26 -2.40 -15.65
C ALA A 261 7.19 -2.28 -14.44
N PHE A 262 8.47 -1.98 -14.68
CA PHE A 262 9.36 -1.58 -13.60
C PHE A 262 8.79 -0.31 -12.94
N GLY A 263 8.58 -0.39 -11.64
CA GLY A 263 8.00 0.70 -10.85
C GLY A 263 6.48 0.74 -10.78
N ALA A 264 5.74 -0.13 -11.48
CA ALA A 264 4.27 -0.06 -11.55
C ALA A 264 3.56 -1.16 -10.76
N ASP A 265 2.47 -0.77 -10.10
CA ASP A 265 1.62 -1.68 -9.33
C ASP A 265 0.63 -2.46 -10.20
N TYR A 266 0.44 -1.99 -11.43
CA TYR A 266 -0.57 -2.42 -12.38
C TYR A 266 0.06 -3.18 -13.57
N SER A 267 -0.68 -4.09 -14.19
CA SER A 267 -0.28 -4.74 -15.45
C SER A 267 -0.31 -3.78 -16.65
N VAL A 268 0.17 -4.16 -17.84
CA VAL A 268 0.09 -3.28 -19.03
C VAL A 268 -1.37 -2.91 -19.33
N SER A 269 -2.29 -3.87 -19.29
CA SER A 269 -3.72 -3.62 -19.43
C SER A 269 -4.27 -2.63 -18.40
N ASP A 270 -3.97 -2.81 -17.13
CA ASP A 270 -4.38 -1.91 -16.04
C ASP A 270 -3.76 -0.50 -16.20
N ASN A 271 -2.53 -0.40 -16.71
CA ASN A 271 -1.88 0.89 -16.96
C ASN A 271 -2.42 1.60 -18.20
N ILE A 272 -2.83 0.87 -19.25
CA ILE A 272 -3.55 1.45 -20.40
C ILE A 272 -4.86 2.05 -19.89
N ILE A 273 -5.58 1.34 -19.01
CA ILE A 273 -6.79 1.85 -18.34
C ILE A 273 -6.47 3.13 -17.54
N ASN A 274 -5.51 3.08 -16.62
CA ASN A 274 -5.14 4.23 -15.78
C ASN A 274 -4.61 5.43 -16.57
N PHE A 275 -3.94 5.22 -17.70
CA PHE A 275 -3.49 6.29 -18.59
C PHE A 275 -4.66 6.99 -19.30
N VAL A 276 -5.69 6.24 -19.73
CA VAL A 276 -6.93 6.81 -20.30
C VAL A 276 -7.63 7.72 -19.30
N TYR A 277 -7.67 7.34 -18.02
CA TYR A 277 -8.22 8.17 -16.95
C TYR A 277 -7.41 9.47 -16.80
N ARG A 278 -6.09 9.37 -16.64
CA ARG A 278 -5.20 10.53 -16.41
C ARG A 278 -5.20 11.59 -17.52
N VAL A 279 -5.35 11.20 -18.79
CA VAL A 279 -5.35 12.16 -19.92
C VAL A 279 -6.67 12.95 -20.01
N ASN A 280 -7.78 12.40 -19.50
CA ASN A 280 -9.08 13.07 -19.55
C ASN A 280 -9.32 14.04 -18.38
N GLU A 281 -8.47 13.98 -17.37
CA GLU A 281 -8.48 14.89 -16.24
C GLU A 281 -7.33 15.89 -16.38
N GLN A 282 -7.61 17.01 -17.06
CA GLN A 282 -6.87 18.27 -16.86
C GLN A 282 -6.89 18.77 -15.40
N TYR A 283 -7.41 17.96 -14.47
CA TYR A 283 -7.79 18.28 -13.10
C TYR A 283 -7.42 17.19 -12.08
N VAL A 284 -6.76 16.08 -12.45
CA VAL A 284 -6.29 15.10 -11.45
C VAL A 284 -4.84 15.38 -11.08
N VAL A 285 -4.74 16.44 -10.29
CA VAL A 285 -3.88 16.43 -9.11
C VAL A 285 -4.60 15.64 -7.99
N ASP A 286 -5.88 15.25 -8.13
CA ASP A 286 -6.71 14.77 -7.03
C ASP A 286 -7.37 13.40 -7.12
N GLY A 287 -6.73 12.41 -6.48
CA GLY A 287 -7.45 11.32 -5.83
C GLY A 287 -6.61 10.06 -5.70
N TYR A 288 -6.36 9.66 -4.46
CA TYR A 288 -5.74 8.40 -4.04
C TYR A 288 -4.30 8.14 -4.49
N SER A 289 -3.51 7.74 -3.50
CA SER A 289 -2.27 7.00 -3.62
C SER A 289 -2.31 6.03 -4.80
N VAL A 290 -1.80 6.48 -5.95
CA VAL A 290 -1.30 5.57 -6.98
C VAL A 290 -0.03 4.99 -6.39
N SER A 291 -0.23 3.94 -5.62
CA SER A 291 0.76 3.01 -5.17
C SER A 291 1.76 2.77 -6.31
N GLY A 292 3.05 3.00 -6.03
CA GLY A 292 4.14 2.73 -6.96
C GLY A 292 4.67 3.93 -7.77
N GLY A 293 5.51 4.74 -7.14
CA GLY A 293 6.92 4.98 -7.52
C GLY A 293 7.32 5.45 -8.94
N VAL A 294 6.42 5.72 -9.89
CA VAL A 294 6.79 6.24 -11.22
C VAL A 294 5.94 7.45 -11.66
N ALA A 295 4.88 7.78 -10.93
CA ALA A 295 3.93 8.81 -11.36
C ALA A 295 4.34 10.26 -11.02
N ALA A 296 5.28 10.49 -10.10
CA ALA A 296 5.69 11.86 -9.70
C ALA A 296 6.49 12.61 -10.79
N GLY A 297 6.96 11.93 -11.84
CA GLY A 297 7.70 12.56 -12.94
C GLY A 297 6.88 12.94 -14.18
N VAL A 298 5.56 12.69 -14.18
CA VAL A 298 4.73 12.83 -15.41
C VAL A 298 3.59 13.85 -15.24
N SER A 299 3.34 14.35 -14.03
CA SER A 299 2.18 15.20 -13.74
C SER A 299 2.22 16.62 -14.33
N ASN A 300 3.33 17.07 -14.92
CA ASN A 300 3.46 18.44 -15.46
C ASN A 300 3.82 18.55 -16.94
N THR A 301 3.76 17.45 -17.69
CA THR A 301 3.89 17.54 -19.15
C THR A 301 2.59 17.16 -19.80
N ASN A 302 2.05 18.06 -20.61
CA ASN A 302 1.07 17.79 -21.66
C ASN A 302 1.63 16.68 -22.60
N MET A 303 1.66 15.44 -22.13
CA MET A 303 2.01 14.31 -22.98
C MET A 303 0.81 14.09 -23.88
N GLU A 304 0.93 14.62 -25.09
CA GLU A 304 0.16 14.19 -26.24
C GLU A 304 0.08 12.66 -26.25
N TYR A 305 -1.05 12.12 -26.70
CA TYR A 305 -1.49 10.71 -26.71
C TYR A 305 -0.47 9.62 -27.14
N GLU A 306 0.76 9.96 -27.47
CA GLU A 306 1.67 9.19 -28.30
C GLU A 306 2.74 8.36 -27.56
N ASN A 307 2.98 8.52 -26.24
CA ASN A 307 4.17 7.88 -25.62
C ASN A 307 3.88 7.09 -24.33
N ILE A 308 3.41 5.84 -24.46
CA ILE A 308 3.51 4.86 -23.36
C ILE A 308 5.01 4.62 -23.08
N PRO A 309 5.49 4.79 -21.83
CA PRO A 309 6.90 4.61 -21.49
C PRO A 309 7.44 3.22 -21.88
N PHE A 310 8.70 3.17 -22.34
CA PHE A 310 9.36 1.91 -22.70
C PHE A 310 9.39 0.89 -21.56
N SER A 311 9.32 1.34 -20.30
CA SER A 311 9.21 0.49 -19.11
C SER A 311 7.99 -0.45 -19.13
N TYR A 312 6.91 -0.13 -19.85
CA TYR A 312 5.73 -0.99 -20.02
C TYR A 312 5.91 -2.04 -21.11
N ILE A 313 6.65 -1.71 -22.17
CA ILE A 313 6.88 -2.62 -23.31
C ILE A 313 8.04 -3.58 -23.00
N LEU A 314 9.00 -3.16 -22.18
CA LEU A 314 10.19 -3.92 -21.83
C LEU A 314 9.90 -5.33 -21.25
N PRO A 315 8.98 -5.52 -20.28
CA PRO A 315 8.62 -6.85 -19.78
C PRO A 315 8.11 -7.79 -20.87
N LEU A 316 7.30 -7.28 -21.80
CA LEU A 316 6.78 -8.05 -22.92
C LEU A 316 7.92 -8.50 -23.85
N ILE A 317 8.82 -7.59 -24.22
CA ILE A 317 9.99 -7.92 -25.05
C ILE A 317 10.86 -8.98 -24.36
N VAL A 318 11.16 -8.79 -23.08
CA VAL A 318 12.00 -9.71 -22.31
C VAL A 318 11.37 -11.09 -22.26
N TRP A 319 10.06 -11.20 -21.99
CA TRP A 319 9.38 -12.49 -21.95
C TRP A 319 9.18 -13.13 -23.31
N ALA A 320 9.07 -12.36 -24.39
CA ALA A 320 9.13 -12.89 -25.75
C ALA A 320 10.49 -13.58 -25.99
N VAL A 321 11.59 -12.92 -25.61
CA VAL A 321 12.96 -13.46 -25.75
C VAL A 321 13.17 -14.68 -24.84
N ILE A 322 12.76 -14.61 -23.57
CA ILE A 322 12.85 -15.73 -22.61
C ILE A 322 12.05 -16.93 -23.13
N SER A 323 10.82 -16.71 -23.61
CA SER A 323 9.97 -17.78 -24.15
C SER A 323 10.63 -18.48 -25.35
N ILE A 324 11.23 -17.71 -26.26
CA ILE A 324 12.01 -18.26 -27.38
C ILE A 324 13.18 -19.10 -26.85
N GLY A 325 13.95 -18.58 -25.89
CA GLY A 325 15.06 -19.29 -25.25
C GLY A 325 14.63 -20.61 -24.63
N ILE A 326 13.54 -20.60 -23.86
CA ILE A 326 12.95 -21.79 -23.23
C ILE A 326 12.50 -22.81 -24.28
N ILE A 327 11.84 -22.37 -25.37
CA ILE A 327 11.43 -23.25 -26.48
C ILE A 327 12.66 -23.90 -27.15
N LEU A 328 13.76 -23.17 -27.31
CA LEU A 328 15.01 -23.72 -27.87
C LEU A 328 15.65 -24.75 -26.94
N ILE A 329 15.62 -24.52 -25.62
CA ILE A 329 16.07 -25.49 -24.61
C ILE A 329 15.18 -26.72 -24.63
N ALA A 330 13.85 -26.54 -24.63
CA ALA A 330 12.86 -27.60 -24.71
C ALA A 330 13.06 -28.44 -25.97
N ARG A 331 13.30 -27.82 -27.14
CA ARG A 331 13.67 -28.50 -28.38
C ARG A 331 14.89 -29.39 -28.20
N LYS A 332 15.97 -28.88 -27.60
CA LYS A 332 17.21 -29.63 -27.37
C LYS A 332 16.95 -30.85 -26.48
N LEU A 333 16.16 -30.69 -25.41
CA LEU A 333 15.77 -31.80 -24.54
C LEU A 333 14.89 -32.82 -25.26
N PHE A 334 13.88 -32.34 -26.01
CA PHE A 334 12.93 -33.16 -26.76
C PHE A 334 13.63 -34.10 -27.74
N ILE A 335 14.61 -33.60 -28.50
CA ILE A 335 15.35 -34.40 -29.49
C ILE A 335 16.07 -35.59 -28.82
N HIS A 336 16.49 -35.44 -27.56
CA HIS A 336 17.24 -36.46 -26.81
C HIS A 336 16.38 -37.33 -25.89
N ILE A 337 15.04 -37.24 -25.97
CA ILE A 337 14.16 -38.12 -25.20
C ILE A 337 14.41 -39.58 -25.64
N LYS A 338 14.58 -40.45 -24.64
CA LYS A 338 14.69 -41.90 -24.81
C LYS A 338 13.35 -42.57 -24.53
N ALA A 339 12.96 -43.50 -25.40
CA ALA A 339 11.68 -44.22 -25.32
C ALA A 339 11.46 -44.92 -23.98
N GLU A 340 12.54 -45.50 -23.44
CA GLU A 340 12.54 -46.30 -22.22
C GLU A 340 12.13 -45.53 -20.97
N ASN A 341 12.29 -44.20 -20.97
CA ASN A 341 11.97 -43.33 -19.84
C ASN A 341 10.54 -42.78 -19.88
N ALA A 342 9.83 -42.92 -21.00
CA ALA A 342 8.51 -42.33 -21.17
C ALA A 342 7.43 -43.05 -20.34
N GLY A 343 6.69 -42.29 -19.52
CA GLY A 343 5.61 -42.81 -18.68
C GLY A 343 6.08 -43.61 -17.48
N VAL A 344 7.38 -43.57 -17.14
CA VAL A 344 7.94 -44.24 -15.96
C VAL A 344 8.26 -43.20 -14.88
N HIS A 345 7.39 -43.14 -13.88
CA HIS A 345 7.48 -42.19 -12.78
C HIS A 345 8.80 -42.28 -12.01
N GLY A 346 9.38 -41.15 -11.62
CA GLY A 346 10.56 -41.08 -10.76
C GLY A 346 11.90 -41.42 -11.44
N THR A 347 11.93 -41.58 -12.77
CA THR A 347 13.18 -41.78 -13.52
C THR A 347 14.02 -40.50 -13.60
N ARG A 348 13.40 -39.33 -13.42
CA ARG A 348 14.06 -38.02 -13.34
C ARG A 348 13.67 -37.29 -12.05
N PRO A 349 14.29 -37.62 -10.91
CA PRO A 349 13.85 -37.13 -9.59
C PRO A 349 14.14 -35.64 -9.35
N PHE A 350 14.81 -34.93 -10.28
CA PHE A 350 15.07 -33.50 -10.13
C PHE A 350 13.78 -32.69 -10.09
N ALA A 351 12.83 -33.00 -10.99
CA ALA A 351 11.59 -32.24 -11.11
C ALA A 351 10.76 -32.26 -9.82
N SER A 352 10.60 -33.45 -9.23
CA SER A 352 9.85 -33.62 -7.98
C SER A 352 10.59 -33.04 -6.77
N ARG A 353 11.93 -33.06 -6.76
CA ARG A 353 12.73 -32.40 -5.72
C ARG A 353 12.63 -30.89 -5.77
N LEU A 354 12.64 -30.30 -6.97
CA LEU A 354 12.49 -28.85 -7.14
C LEU A 354 11.13 -28.39 -6.60
N PHE A 355 10.05 -29.03 -7.04
CA PHE A 355 8.71 -28.72 -6.55
C PHE A 355 8.59 -28.88 -5.03
N ALA A 356 9.12 -29.97 -4.47
CA ALA A 356 9.09 -30.19 -3.02
C ALA A 356 9.91 -29.15 -2.24
N ALA A 357 11.05 -28.70 -2.78
CA ALA A 357 11.84 -27.61 -2.19
C ALA A 357 11.08 -26.28 -2.19
N GLU A 358 10.36 -25.99 -3.27
CA GLU A 358 9.57 -24.76 -3.36
C GLU A 358 8.39 -24.75 -2.40
N VAL A 359 7.67 -25.86 -2.28
CA VAL A 359 6.59 -25.97 -1.28
C VAL A 359 7.14 -25.81 0.13
N ILE A 360 8.33 -26.33 0.43
CA ILE A 360 9.02 -26.05 1.71
C ILE A 360 9.22 -24.55 1.89
N ILE A 361 9.81 -23.89 0.90
CA ILE A 361 10.16 -22.46 0.97
C ILE A 361 8.91 -21.62 1.20
N VAL A 362 7.83 -21.87 0.44
CA VAL A 362 6.55 -21.17 0.59
C VAL A 362 5.91 -21.43 1.94
N LEU A 363 5.81 -22.69 2.38
CA LEU A 363 5.23 -23.03 3.68
C LEU A 363 6.04 -22.41 4.83
N PHE A 364 7.37 -22.49 4.74
CA PHE A 364 8.24 -21.88 5.73
C PHE A 364 8.02 -20.37 5.77
N ALA A 365 7.99 -19.70 4.63
CA ALA A 365 7.68 -18.27 4.54
C ALA A 365 6.31 -17.94 5.15
N LEU A 366 5.26 -18.72 4.84
CA LEU A 366 3.91 -18.57 5.42
C LEU A 366 3.89 -18.76 6.94
N PHE A 367 4.68 -19.70 7.47
CA PHE A 367 4.80 -19.88 8.93
C PHE A 367 5.55 -18.72 9.58
N MET A 368 6.65 -18.25 8.98
CA MET A 368 7.38 -17.09 9.49
C MET A 368 6.55 -15.81 9.43
N SER A 369 5.74 -15.68 8.38
CA SER A 369 4.82 -14.56 8.18
C SER A 369 3.70 -14.59 9.24
N GLY A 370 3.09 -15.76 9.47
CA GLY A 370 2.11 -15.96 10.56
C GLY A 370 2.67 -15.74 11.96
N TYR A 371 3.96 -16.06 12.19
CA TYR A 371 4.65 -15.76 13.45
C TYR A 371 4.81 -14.25 13.68
N GLY A 372 5.21 -13.47 12.67
CA GLY A 372 5.32 -12.00 12.78
C GLY A 372 3.99 -11.34 13.18
N ILE A 373 2.87 -11.89 12.73
CA ILE A 373 1.51 -11.42 13.08
C ILE A 373 1.12 -11.89 14.50
N THR A 374 1.32 -13.16 14.82
CA THR A 374 0.86 -13.74 16.11
C THR A 374 1.68 -13.32 17.33
N ASN A 375 2.98 -13.01 17.18
CA ASN A 375 3.78 -12.46 18.27
C ASN A 375 3.45 -10.99 18.57
N ARG A 376 3.05 -10.22 17.55
CA ARG A 376 2.58 -8.83 17.75
C ARG A 376 1.17 -8.76 18.32
N VAL A 377 0.34 -9.80 18.14
CA VAL A 377 -1.09 -9.75 18.49
C VAL A 377 -1.51 -10.68 19.64
N ILE A 378 -0.90 -11.86 19.82
CA ILE A 378 -1.53 -12.94 20.62
C ILE A 378 -0.65 -13.55 21.73
N GLY A 379 0.67 -13.34 21.77
CA GLY A 379 1.48 -13.72 22.96
C GLY A 379 1.37 -15.18 23.44
N LEU A 380 0.96 -16.11 22.56
CA LEU A 380 0.56 -17.47 22.97
C LEU A 380 1.75 -18.42 23.23
N ILE A 381 2.97 -18.08 22.78
CA ILE A 381 4.19 -18.84 23.09
C ILE A 381 5.38 -17.87 23.20
N ASN A 382 5.91 -17.67 24.41
CA ASN A 382 6.92 -16.66 24.72
C ASN A 382 8.35 -16.97 24.21
N SER A 383 8.58 -18.10 23.52
CA SER A 383 9.92 -18.47 23.03
C SER A 383 9.98 -18.57 21.51
N THR A 384 10.57 -17.54 20.90
CA THR A 384 10.90 -17.45 19.46
C THR A 384 11.64 -18.69 18.97
N ALA A 385 12.60 -19.20 19.76
CA ALA A 385 13.40 -20.37 19.40
C ALA A 385 12.57 -21.67 19.31
N VAL A 386 11.61 -21.85 20.22
CA VAL A 386 10.72 -23.04 20.21
C VAL A 386 9.78 -23.00 19.02
N ASN A 387 9.22 -21.83 18.68
CA ASN A 387 8.35 -21.68 17.51
C ASN A 387 9.10 -21.96 16.21
N ILE A 388 10.31 -21.40 16.03
CA ILE A 388 11.15 -21.69 14.86
C ILE A 388 11.42 -23.20 14.75
N ALA A 389 11.76 -23.86 15.86
CA ALA A 389 12.01 -25.29 15.87
C ALA A 389 10.76 -26.10 15.48
N VAL A 390 9.58 -25.75 16.01
CA VAL A 390 8.30 -26.39 15.65
C VAL A 390 7.98 -26.19 14.17
N CYS A 391 8.16 -24.97 13.64
CA CYS A 391 7.96 -24.68 12.22
C CYS A 391 8.91 -25.50 11.34
N MET A 392 10.20 -25.60 11.71
CA MET A 392 11.17 -26.43 10.98
C MET A 392 10.77 -27.91 10.96
N VAL A 393 10.27 -28.45 12.08
CA VAL A 393 9.78 -29.84 12.17
C VAL A 393 8.51 -30.04 11.34
N ALA A 394 7.55 -29.12 11.42
CA ALA A 394 6.30 -29.20 10.66
C ALA A 394 6.56 -29.17 9.15
N VAL A 395 7.40 -28.23 8.68
CA VAL A 395 7.80 -28.12 7.27
C VAL A 395 8.56 -29.36 6.80
N PHE A 396 9.42 -29.95 7.65
CA PHE A 396 10.10 -31.21 7.34
C PHE A 396 9.12 -32.39 7.19
N ILE A 397 8.12 -32.49 8.08
CA ILE A 397 7.07 -33.52 7.99
C ILE A 397 6.25 -33.34 6.71
N ILE A 398 5.86 -32.10 6.39
CA ILE A 398 5.08 -31.82 5.18
C ILE A 398 5.87 -32.15 3.91
N TYR A 399 7.16 -31.79 3.84
CA TYR A 399 8.04 -32.22 2.75
C TYR A 399 8.06 -33.74 2.59
N PHE A 400 8.19 -34.46 3.71
CA PHE A 400 8.21 -35.92 3.71
C PHE A 400 6.90 -36.49 3.15
N ILE A 401 5.75 -35.93 3.57
CA ILE A 401 4.43 -36.31 3.04
C ILE A 401 4.34 -36.03 1.54
N ILE A 402 4.77 -34.86 1.06
CA ILE A 402 4.70 -34.47 -0.36
C ILE A 402 5.61 -35.34 -1.23
N ILE A 403 6.84 -35.60 -0.79
CA ILE A 403 7.76 -36.51 -1.51
C ILE A 403 7.18 -37.92 -1.56
N MET A 404 6.52 -38.40 -0.50
CA MET A 404 5.82 -39.69 -0.57
C MET A 404 4.66 -39.61 -1.56
N ALA A 405 3.77 -38.63 -1.44
CA ALA A 405 2.60 -38.48 -2.32
C ALA A 405 2.99 -38.36 -3.81
N ILE A 406 4.07 -37.64 -4.13
CA ILE A 406 4.50 -37.38 -5.50
C ILE A 406 5.48 -38.44 -5.98
N CYS A 407 6.53 -38.80 -5.22
CA CYS A 407 7.61 -39.63 -5.74
C CYS A 407 7.44 -41.15 -5.50
N ARG A 408 6.65 -41.59 -4.50
CA ARG A 408 6.72 -42.99 -4.03
C ARG A 408 5.43 -43.59 -3.46
N ARG A 409 5.14 -44.83 -3.86
CA ARG A 409 4.23 -45.73 -3.13
C ARG A 409 4.86 -46.40 -1.89
N SER A 410 6.15 -46.21 -1.58
CA SER A 410 6.81 -46.87 -0.43
C SER A 410 7.47 -45.91 0.57
N ILE A 411 7.31 -46.24 1.85
CA ILE A 411 7.50 -45.38 3.04
C ILE A 411 8.99 -45.18 3.42
N LYS A 412 9.93 -45.90 2.80
CA LYS A 412 11.35 -45.82 3.20
C LYS A 412 12.10 -44.74 2.38
N PRO A 413 12.44 -43.57 2.96
CA PRO A 413 13.26 -42.58 2.27
C PRO A 413 14.68 -43.11 2.07
N LYS A 414 15.31 -42.75 0.95
CA LYS A 414 16.76 -42.92 0.79
C LYS A 414 17.46 -41.69 1.37
N LEU A 415 18.64 -41.85 1.98
CA LEU A 415 19.40 -40.74 2.58
C LEU A 415 19.59 -39.55 1.60
N ARG A 416 19.79 -39.83 0.31
CA ARG A 416 19.92 -38.82 -0.75
C ARG A 416 18.68 -37.92 -0.94
N GLU A 417 17.51 -38.36 -0.49
CA GLU A 417 16.24 -37.61 -0.61
C GLU A 417 16.02 -36.64 0.55
N LEU A 418 16.76 -36.83 1.65
CA LEU A 418 16.79 -35.90 2.78
C LEU A 418 17.78 -34.75 2.57
N ILE A 419 18.63 -34.81 1.55
CA ILE A 419 19.61 -33.74 1.28
C ILE A 419 18.92 -32.40 1.04
N VAL A 420 17.90 -32.37 0.19
CA VAL A 420 17.17 -31.13 -0.15
C VAL A 420 16.55 -30.46 1.09
N PRO A 421 15.69 -31.12 1.89
CA PRO A 421 15.05 -30.48 3.03
C PRO A 421 16.06 -30.10 4.11
N VAL A 422 17.07 -30.96 4.37
CA VAL A 422 18.13 -30.65 5.34
C VAL A 422 18.95 -29.44 4.89
N SER A 423 19.27 -29.35 3.60
CA SER A 423 19.99 -28.19 3.05
C SER A 423 19.14 -26.93 3.14
N THR A 424 17.85 -27.00 2.81
CA THR A 424 16.95 -25.84 2.92
C THR A 424 16.83 -25.37 4.37
N ILE A 425 16.64 -26.29 5.34
CA ILE A 425 16.59 -25.95 6.77
C ILE A 425 17.92 -25.36 7.25
N ALA A 426 19.06 -25.93 6.83
CA ALA A 426 20.37 -25.42 7.20
C ALA A 426 20.61 -24.00 6.66
N VAL A 427 20.26 -23.75 5.40
CA VAL A 427 20.35 -22.41 4.79
C VAL A 427 19.43 -21.43 5.49
N SER A 428 18.17 -21.81 5.77
CA SER A 428 17.25 -20.97 6.55
C SER A 428 17.81 -20.65 7.93
N GLY A 429 18.37 -21.63 8.64
CA GLY A 429 18.97 -21.42 9.96
C GLY A 429 20.18 -20.47 9.94
N ILE A 430 21.05 -20.61 8.92
CA ILE A 430 22.17 -19.68 8.71
C ILE A 430 21.64 -18.27 8.43
N MET A 431 20.64 -18.12 7.56
CA MET A 431 20.06 -16.82 7.26
C MET A 431 19.41 -16.20 8.49
N ILE A 432 18.65 -16.96 9.27
CA ILE A 432 18.06 -16.46 10.53
C ILE A 432 19.17 -15.98 11.46
N ALA A 433 20.22 -16.77 11.68
CA ALA A 433 21.33 -16.35 12.53
C ALA A 433 22.01 -15.05 12.05
N VAL A 434 22.20 -14.89 10.74
CA VAL A 434 22.78 -13.67 10.16
C VAL A 434 21.82 -12.47 10.28
N LEU A 435 20.53 -12.65 10.01
CA LEU A 435 19.54 -11.58 10.06
C LEU A 435 19.27 -11.13 11.50
N SER A 436 19.13 -12.07 12.44
CA SER A 436 18.95 -11.80 13.87
C SER A 436 20.16 -11.12 14.52
N THR A 437 21.34 -11.19 13.92
CA THR A 437 22.55 -10.48 14.39
C THR A 437 22.75 -9.13 13.68
N GLY A 438 21.73 -8.62 12.99
CA GLY A 438 21.75 -7.31 12.34
C GLY A 438 22.14 -7.34 10.86
N GLY A 439 22.12 -8.51 10.21
CA GLY A 439 22.30 -8.63 8.76
C GLY A 439 23.67 -8.16 8.26
N LEU A 440 24.74 -8.51 8.97
CA LEU A 440 26.12 -8.08 8.66
C LEU A 440 26.31 -6.56 8.72
N GLY A 441 25.71 -5.91 9.73
CA GLY A 441 25.79 -4.46 9.94
C GLY A 441 24.72 -3.67 9.19
N TYR A 442 23.79 -4.33 8.49
CA TYR A 442 22.68 -3.67 7.81
C TYR A 442 21.80 -2.86 8.79
N SER A 443 21.48 -3.44 9.95
CA SER A 443 20.56 -2.85 10.94
C SER A 443 21.15 -1.66 11.69
N THR A 444 22.48 -1.60 11.79
CA THR A 444 23.24 -0.58 12.53
C THR A 444 23.95 0.41 11.62
N TYR A 445 23.80 0.28 10.30
CA TYR A 445 24.48 1.15 9.34
C TYR A 445 23.92 2.56 9.41
N ILE A 446 24.79 3.51 9.73
CA ILE A 446 24.54 4.95 9.68
C ILE A 446 25.64 5.57 8.79
N PRO A 447 25.28 6.35 7.76
CA PRO A 447 26.28 7.06 6.96
C PRO A 447 27.09 8.08 7.78
N ASP A 448 28.30 8.40 7.32
CA ASP A 448 29.09 9.47 7.91
C ASP A 448 28.42 10.83 7.63
N VAL A 449 28.40 11.72 8.64
CA VAL A 449 27.74 13.04 8.56
C VAL A 449 28.21 13.86 7.35
N GLU A 450 29.49 13.74 6.98
CA GLU A 450 30.06 14.47 5.84
C GLU A 450 29.59 13.96 4.48
N ASP A 451 29.10 12.72 4.39
CA ASP A 451 28.61 12.10 3.15
C ASP A 451 27.11 12.32 2.95
N ILE A 452 26.39 12.75 4.00
CA ILE A 452 24.95 13.03 3.95
C ILE A 452 24.72 14.36 3.23
N ASP A 453 23.85 14.34 2.23
CA ASP A 453 23.30 15.53 1.57
C ASP A 453 22.01 15.96 2.26
N LYS A 454 21.10 15.00 2.50
CA LYS A 454 19.80 15.23 3.14
C LYS A 454 19.43 14.09 4.08
N ALA A 455 18.68 14.38 5.13
CA ALA A 455 18.14 13.39 6.04
C ALA A 455 16.70 13.70 6.43
N ALA A 456 15.85 12.69 6.63
CA ALA A 456 14.49 12.86 7.14
C ALA A 456 14.01 11.62 7.88
N ILE A 457 13.03 11.81 8.76
CA ILE A 457 12.45 10.74 9.58
C ILE A 457 10.93 10.86 9.56
N THR A 458 10.22 9.74 9.41
CA THR A 458 8.76 9.75 9.59
C THR A 458 8.41 9.75 11.05
N THR A 459 7.31 10.39 11.36
CA THR A 459 6.69 10.38 12.66
C THR A 459 5.19 10.26 12.46
N ASP A 460 4.55 9.48 13.32
CA ASP A 460 3.09 9.42 13.44
C ASP A 460 2.55 10.53 14.35
N ILE A 461 3.32 11.60 14.46
CA ILE A 461 2.92 12.83 15.10
C ILE A 461 2.87 13.85 13.98
N THR A 462 1.79 13.75 13.20
CA THR A 462 1.45 14.76 12.20
C THR A 462 0.50 15.76 12.83
N ASN A 463 0.75 17.04 12.54
CA ASN A 463 -0.11 18.20 12.76
C ASN A 463 -0.87 18.36 14.10
N ILE A 464 -0.15 18.62 15.20
CA ILE A 464 -0.73 19.46 16.30
C ILE A 464 -1.17 20.84 15.80
N THR A 465 -0.65 21.22 14.65
CA THR A 465 -0.94 22.47 13.97
C THR A 465 -2.31 22.46 13.30
N THR A 466 -3.24 21.55 13.56
CA THR A 466 -4.66 21.74 13.25
C THR A 466 -5.49 21.72 14.52
N CYS A 467 -5.96 22.90 14.95
CA CYS A 467 -7.23 23.02 15.64
C CYS A 467 -8.28 22.53 14.66
N GLU A 468 -8.53 21.21 14.65
CA GLU A 468 -9.49 20.62 13.73
C GLU A 468 -10.89 21.06 14.15
N VAL A 469 -11.55 21.77 13.24
CA VAL A 469 -13.01 21.90 13.28
C VAL A 469 -13.53 20.61 12.68
N LEU A 470 -14.07 19.74 13.52
CA LEU A 470 -14.70 18.51 13.05
C LEU A 470 -16.02 18.89 12.37
N SER A 471 -15.98 19.00 11.04
CA SER A 471 -17.04 19.60 10.24
C SER A 471 -18.20 18.66 9.89
N ASP A 472 -18.10 17.35 10.14
CA ASP A 472 -19.13 16.37 9.72
C ASP A 472 -19.62 15.52 10.89
N PRO A 473 -20.64 15.93 11.67
CA PRO A 473 -21.12 15.29 12.91
C PRO A 473 -21.51 13.81 12.83
N TYR A 474 -21.43 13.17 11.65
CA TYR A 474 -22.16 11.93 11.34
C TYR A 474 -21.28 10.68 11.07
N SER A 475 -19.94 10.75 11.23
CA SER A 475 -19.03 9.63 10.92
C SER A 475 -18.64 8.74 12.12
N ASP A 476 -18.48 7.42 11.92
CA ASP A 476 -18.01 6.48 12.97
C ASP A 476 -16.63 6.88 13.57
N SER A 477 -15.86 7.74 12.89
CA SER A 477 -14.53 8.24 13.26
C SER A 477 -14.47 9.30 14.38
N TYR A 478 -15.57 9.64 15.05
CA TYR A 478 -15.59 10.71 16.08
C TYR A 478 -14.82 10.42 17.38
N MET A 479 -14.79 9.16 17.79
CA MET A 479 -14.00 8.75 18.97
C MET A 479 -12.59 8.32 18.56
N ASP A 480 -12.40 7.91 17.30
CA ASP A 480 -11.07 7.75 16.69
C ASP A 480 -10.36 9.09 16.50
N SER A 481 -11.08 10.20 16.36
CA SER A 481 -10.51 11.57 16.28
C SER A 481 -10.18 12.20 17.63
N LEU A 482 -10.80 11.77 18.74
CA LEU A 482 -10.32 12.10 20.09
C LEU A 482 -8.86 11.67 20.28
N PHE A 483 -8.49 10.59 19.61
CA PHE A 483 -7.19 9.95 19.64
C PHE A 483 -6.61 9.89 18.23
N GLN A 484 -6.22 11.05 17.70
CA GLN A 484 -5.82 11.21 16.29
C GLN A 484 -4.92 10.07 15.78
N ASN A 485 -5.41 9.40 14.74
CA ASN A 485 -4.62 8.53 13.89
C ASN A 485 -4.02 9.36 12.78
N THR A 486 -2.70 9.44 12.73
CA THR A 486 -2.01 10.14 11.64
C THR A 486 -1.09 9.20 10.90
N GLU A 487 -1.13 9.32 9.58
CA GLU A 487 -0.25 8.64 8.64
C GLU A 487 1.12 9.34 8.63
N ASN A 488 2.14 8.73 9.24
CA ASN A 488 3.58 8.86 8.92
C ASN A 488 4.11 10.17 8.26
N SER A 489 3.82 11.40 8.72
CA SER A 489 4.46 12.59 8.12
C SER A 489 5.96 12.62 8.38
N ALA A 490 6.75 13.24 7.49
CA ALA A 490 8.19 13.39 7.74
C ALA A 490 8.53 14.68 8.50
N ILE A 491 9.66 14.63 9.21
CA ILE A 491 10.37 15.79 9.77
C ILE A 491 11.64 15.99 8.93
N GLY A 492 11.91 17.22 8.49
CA GLY A 492 12.96 17.56 7.53
C GLY A 492 12.43 17.83 6.11
N PRO A 493 13.26 17.75 5.04
CA PRO A 493 14.65 17.31 5.03
C PRO A 493 15.65 18.25 5.73
N PHE A 494 16.51 17.66 6.57
CA PHE A 494 17.64 18.34 7.19
C PHE A 494 18.81 18.44 6.21
N THR A 495 19.35 19.65 6.06
CA THR A 495 20.50 19.96 5.18
C THR A 495 21.64 20.65 5.93
N ASP A 496 21.33 21.30 7.06
CA ASP A 496 22.33 21.93 7.91
C ASP A 496 23.08 20.88 8.74
N LYS A 497 24.39 21.10 8.92
CA LYS A 497 25.28 20.14 9.60
C LYS A 497 24.84 19.82 11.03
N GLU A 498 24.45 20.83 11.81
CA GLU A 498 24.01 20.66 13.20
C GLU A 498 22.72 19.83 13.31
N ASP A 499 21.76 20.08 12.42
CA ASP A 499 20.51 19.31 12.35
C ASP A 499 20.77 17.85 11.96
N ILE A 500 21.67 17.61 10.99
CA ILE A 500 22.08 16.25 10.59
C ILE A 500 22.81 15.53 11.72
N GLU A 501 23.69 16.21 12.47
CA GLU A 501 24.38 15.62 13.63
C GLU A 501 23.38 15.19 14.72
N LYS A 502 22.43 16.07 15.05
CA LYS A 502 21.33 15.77 15.99
C LYS A 502 20.47 14.60 15.50
N PHE A 503 20.11 14.59 14.22
CA PHE A 503 19.36 13.50 13.59
C PHE A 503 20.09 12.15 13.70
N VAL A 504 21.40 12.14 13.39
CA VAL A 504 22.24 10.95 13.46
C VAL A 504 22.35 10.43 14.89
N GLU A 505 22.44 11.31 15.89
CA GLU A 505 22.42 10.93 17.30
C GLU A 505 21.10 10.26 17.69
N ILE A 506 19.97 10.84 17.31
CA ILE A 506 18.64 10.26 17.55
C ILE A 506 18.51 8.88 16.86
N ASN A 507 19.02 8.72 15.64
CA ASN A 507 19.02 7.42 14.98
C ASN A 507 19.89 6.37 15.69
N LYS A 508 21.02 6.76 16.29
CA LYS A 508 21.82 5.84 17.13
C LYS A 508 21.02 5.37 18.34
N ASP A 509 20.28 6.28 18.98
CA ASP A 509 19.43 5.96 20.11
C ASP A 509 18.26 5.04 19.71
N ILE A 510 17.63 5.27 18.55
CA ILE A 510 16.61 4.38 17.98
C ILE A 510 17.16 2.96 17.75
N ILE A 511 18.40 2.84 17.29
CA ILE A 511 19.03 1.53 17.07
C ILE A 511 19.40 0.85 18.40
N ALA A 512 19.79 1.63 19.41
CA ALA A 512 20.28 1.12 20.70
C ALA A 512 19.19 0.86 21.76
N GLN A 513 17.94 1.27 21.50
CA GLN A 513 16.82 1.13 22.43
C GLN A 513 16.64 -0.32 22.95
N GLU A 514 16.35 -0.46 24.24
CA GLU A 514 16.10 -1.76 24.87
C GLU A 514 14.70 -2.31 24.54
N GLU A 515 14.50 -3.62 24.69
CA GLU A 515 13.17 -4.22 24.51
C GLU A 515 12.21 -3.76 25.61
N SER A 516 11.19 -2.98 25.23
CA SER A 516 10.05 -2.66 26.07
C SER A 516 8.89 -3.63 25.83
N SER A 517 8.08 -3.87 26.85
CA SER A 517 6.84 -4.67 26.77
C SER A 517 5.75 -4.00 25.94
N THR A 518 5.90 -2.71 25.60
CA THR A 518 4.96 -1.93 24.80
C THR A 518 5.68 -1.44 23.55
N VAL A 519 5.37 -2.04 22.40
CA VAL A 519 5.85 -1.54 21.09
C VAL A 519 4.97 -0.35 20.73
N THR A 520 5.58 0.81 20.54
CA THR A 520 4.86 2.07 20.47
C THR A 520 4.28 2.32 19.07
N LYS A 521 5.03 2.08 17.99
CA LYS A 521 4.67 2.05 16.52
C LYS A 521 5.97 2.23 15.72
N GLY A 522 5.97 2.07 14.39
CA GLY A 522 7.23 2.09 13.63
C GLY A 522 7.34 3.18 12.58
N ILE A 523 8.57 3.67 12.44
CA ILE A 523 9.00 4.86 11.74
C ILE A 523 10.03 4.53 10.66
N TYR A 524 10.18 5.41 9.68
CA TYR A 524 11.25 5.33 8.68
C TYR A 524 12.30 6.39 8.93
N VAL A 525 13.57 5.99 8.79
CA VAL A 525 14.73 6.88 8.80
C VAL A 525 15.35 6.84 7.40
N CYS A 526 15.51 8.00 6.78
CA CYS A 526 16.03 8.13 5.41
C CYS A 526 17.22 9.08 5.34
N TYR A 527 18.25 8.66 4.61
CA TYR A 527 19.41 9.46 4.24
C TYR A 527 19.56 9.47 2.72
N GLU A 528 19.76 10.66 2.15
CA GLU A 528 20.28 10.86 0.81
C GLU A 528 21.74 11.29 0.90
N LEU A 529 22.62 10.55 0.22
CA LEU A 529 24.05 10.82 0.22
C LEU A 529 24.42 11.72 -0.96
N LYS A 530 25.51 12.46 -0.84
CA LYS A 530 26.03 13.38 -1.88
C LYS A 530 26.35 12.70 -3.22
N ASN A 531 26.46 11.37 -3.24
CA ASN A 531 26.66 10.56 -4.44
C ASN A 531 25.34 10.08 -5.10
N GLY A 532 24.18 10.52 -4.60
CA GLY A 532 22.85 10.13 -5.06
C GLY A 532 22.33 8.80 -4.49
N ARG A 533 23.07 8.13 -3.60
CA ARG A 533 22.60 6.89 -2.96
C ARG A 533 21.65 7.19 -1.82
N ILE A 534 20.55 6.44 -1.75
CA ILE A 534 19.56 6.55 -0.67
C ILE A 534 19.66 5.36 0.28
N VAL A 535 19.62 5.64 1.58
CA VAL A 535 19.63 4.66 2.68
C VAL A 535 18.36 4.88 3.48
N SER A 536 17.44 3.92 3.44
CA SER A 536 16.18 3.97 4.20
C SER A 536 16.04 2.72 5.08
N ARG A 537 15.50 2.90 6.28
CA ARG A 537 15.33 1.87 7.31
C ARG A 537 13.99 2.07 8.02
N TYR A 538 13.32 0.97 8.35
CA TYR A 538 12.14 1.00 9.22
C TYR A 538 12.47 0.43 10.60
N TYR A 539 12.18 1.20 11.64
CA TYR A 539 12.42 0.82 13.04
C TYR A 539 11.12 0.92 13.82
N ASP A 540 10.88 -0.03 14.71
CA ASP A 540 9.82 0.09 15.72
C ASP A 540 10.34 0.97 16.87
N VAL A 541 9.62 2.02 17.25
CA VAL A 541 9.86 2.82 18.46
C VAL A 541 9.29 2.05 19.65
N LYS A 542 10.10 1.85 20.69
CA LYS A 542 9.77 1.02 21.85
C LYS A 542 9.68 1.81 23.17
N SER A 543 9.92 3.12 23.14
CA SER A 543 9.83 3.94 24.35
C SER A 543 9.42 5.38 24.03
N ASP A 544 8.70 5.99 24.95
CA ASP A 544 8.26 7.39 24.86
C ASP A 544 9.47 8.34 24.81
N ASP A 545 10.57 8.04 25.51
CA ASP A 545 11.81 8.84 25.49
C ASP A 545 12.35 9.02 24.05
N ILE A 546 12.42 7.91 23.30
CA ILE A 546 12.87 7.93 21.90
C ILE A 546 11.87 8.72 21.04
N ALA A 547 10.56 8.57 21.28
CA ALA A 547 9.55 9.35 20.58
C ALA A 547 9.73 10.86 20.81
N TYR A 548 10.02 11.31 22.03
CA TYR A 548 10.29 12.73 22.32
C TYR A 548 11.59 13.22 21.70
N LYS A 549 12.64 12.39 21.70
CA LYS A 549 13.89 12.75 21.02
C LYS A 549 13.66 13.00 19.54
N ILE A 550 12.83 12.19 18.87
CA ILE A 550 12.41 12.42 17.48
C ILE A 550 11.65 13.76 17.36
N LEU A 551 10.69 14.03 18.25
CA LEU A 551 9.95 15.31 18.24
C LEU A 551 10.85 16.53 18.45
N SER A 552 11.96 16.39 19.17
CA SER A 552 12.90 17.50 19.36
C SER A 552 13.52 18.02 18.04
N LEU A 553 13.41 17.26 16.95
CA LEU A 553 13.79 17.71 15.61
C LEU A 553 12.88 18.83 15.08
N ARG A 554 11.68 19.04 15.64
CA ARG A 554 10.77 20.16 15.33
C ARG A 554 11.32 21.54 15.73
N ASP A 555 12.38 21.56 16.52
CA ASP A 555 13.09 22.80 16.90
C ASP A 555 14.29 23.10 16.00
N SER A 556 14.53 22.26 14.99
CA SER A 556 15.61 22.40 14.02
C SER A 556 15.49 23.67 13.19
N LYS A 557 16.61 24.07 12.58
CA LYS A 557 16.62 25.26 11.72
C LYS A 557 15.73 25.07 10.49
N ALA A 558 15.75 23.87 9.89
CA ALA A 558 14.90 23.54 8.75
C ALA A 558 13.40 23.77 9.02
N GLU A 559 12.91 23.33 10.18
CA GLU A 559 11.48 23.46 10.55
C GLU A 559 11.12 24.91 10.91
N ARG A 560 12.04 25.67 11.50
CA ARG A 560 11.84 27.12 11.75
C ARG A 560 11.72 27.90 10.44
N GLU A 561 12.61 27.64 9.49
CA GLU A 561 12.57 28.27 8.15
C GLU A 561 11.26 27.94 7.41
N GLU A 562 10.73 26.73 7.56
CA GLU A 562 9.44 26.32 6.99
C GLU A 562 8.27 27.09 7.61
N LEU A 563 8.19 27.17 8.95
CA LEU A 563 7.17 27.95 9.66
C LEU A 563 7.19 29.44 9.27
N GLU A 564 8.38 30.04 9.18
CA GLU A 564 8.56 31.43 8.75
C GLU A 564 8.03 31.65 7.33
N TYR A 565 8.35 30.73 6.41
CA TYR A 565 7.90 30.78 5.03
C TYR A 565 6.38 30.69 4.92
N MET A 566 5.75 29.74 5.62
CA MET A 566 4.30 29.52 5.55
C MET A 566 3.48 30.72 6.02
N LEU A 567 3.80 31.26 7.21
CA LEU A 567 3.02 32.34 7.81
C LEU A 567 3.36 33.72 7.21
N CYS A 568 4.62 33.95 6.86
CA CYS A 568 5.13 35.29 6.57
C CYS A 568 5.99 35.41 5.28
N GLY A 569 6.40 34.32 4.64
CA GLY A 569 7.33 34.32 3.50
C GLY A 569 6.75 34.90 2.20
N ASP A 570 7.64 35.29 1.26
CA ASP A 570 7.30 35.62 -0.13
C ASP A 570 7.51 34.38 -1.02
N SER A 571 6.54 34.09 -1.89
CA SER A 571 6.42 32.80 -2.59
C SER A 571 7.68 32.48 -3.42
N LYS A 572 8.25 33.49 -4.10
CA LYS A 572 9.42 33.36 -4.99
C LYS A 572 10.73 32.84 -4.36
N ASN A 573 10.81 32.69 -3.04
CA ASN A 573 12.05 32.36 -2.33
C ASN A 573 11.90 31.22 -1.31
N SER A 574 10.98 30.27 -1.54
CA SER A 574 10.91 29.05 -0.73
C SER A 574 12.31 28.42 -0.58
N PRO A 575 12.84 28.30 0.65
CA PRO A 575 14.09 27.58 0.88
C PRO A 575 13.95 26.09 0.62
N PHE A 576 12.72 25.57 0.54
CA PHE A 576 12.42 24.16 0.27
C PHE A 576 12.27 23.86 -1.22
N ASP A 577 11.60 24.70 -2.03
CA ASP A 577 11.46 24.45 -3.49
C ASP A 577 12.83 24.35 -4.19
N LYS A 578 13.81 25.15 -3.75
CA LYS A 578 15.18 25.11 -4.26
C LYS A 578 16.01 23.93 -3.72
N LYS A 579 15.63 23.36 -2.57
CA LYS A 579 16.27 22.19 -1.95
C LYS A 579 15.61 20.87 -2.37
N MET A 580 14.40 20.90 -2.95
CA MET A 580 13.59 19.76 -3.41
C MET A 580 13.51 19.69 -4.96
N GLU A 581 14.43 20.34 -5.67
CA GLU A 581 14.57 20.17 -7.12
C GLU A 581 15.50 18.96 -7.38
N ASN A 582 14.95 17.82 -7.82
CA ASN A 582 15.63 16.59 -8.26
C ASN A 582 16.06 15.56 -7.19
N SER A 583 15.43 15.51 -6.02
CA SER A 583 15.67 14.48 -5.00
C SER A 583 14.57 13.39 -4.98
N ASN A 584 14.91 12.15 -4.63
CA ASN A 584 13.86 11.14 -4.43
C ASN A 584 13.14 11.29 -3.06
N MET A 585 13.44 12.36 -2.33
CA MET A 585 12.74 12.82 -1.12
C MET A 585 11.81 14.02 -1.42
N ASP A 586 11.63 14.37 -2.71
CA ASP A 586 11.02 15.59 -3.26
C ASP A 586 9.54 15.83 -2.93
N THR A 587 8.90 15.04 -2.08
CA THR A 587 7.45 15.19 -1.88
C THR A 587 6.98 15.27 -0.44
N TYR A 588 7.83 15.13 0.59
CA TYR A 588 7.28 14.79 1.91
C TYR A 588 7.94 15.43 3.15
N GLY A 589 8.49 16.65 3.05
CA GLY A 589 8.67 17.53 4.22
C GLY A 589 7.35 17.84 4.93
N PHE A 590 7.38 18.58 6.05
CA PHE A 590 6.25 18.73 6.99
C PHE A 590 4.91 19.10 6.32
N PHE A 591 4.95 19.76 5.14
CA PHE A 591 3.79 20.01 4.26
C PHE A 591 4.03 19.79 2.75
N ALA A 592 4.99 18.97 2.33
CA ALA A 592 5.48 18.96 0.94
C ALA A 592 4.54 18.37 -0.14
N ASN A 593 3.26 18.15 0.17
CA ASN A 593 2.23 17.98 -0.86
C ASN A 593 1.68 19.32 -1.37
N ASP A 594 2.05 20.44 -0.77
CA ASP A 594 1.52 21.75 -1.15
C ASP A 594 2.42 22.51 -2.10
N SER A 595 1.98 22.56 -3.35
CA SER A 595 2.46 23.54 -4.32
C SER A 595 2.50 24.95 -3.72
N GLU A 596 3.47 25.77 -4.13
CA GLU A 596 3.60 27.18 -3.77
C GLU A 596 2.26 27.95 -3.85
N SER A 597 1.37 27.55 -4.76
CA SER A 597 0.00 28.06 -4.90
C SER A 597 -0.92 27.76 -3.71
N ASN A 598 -0.83 26.59 -3.07
CA ASN A 598 -1.72 26.16 -2.00
C ASN A 598 -1.42 26.89 -0.68
N LEU A 599 -0.16 27.07 -0.32
CA LEU A 599 0.25 27.78 0.90
C LEU A 599 -0.06 29.28 0.82
N GLU A 600 0.19 29.89 -0.34
CA GLU A 600 -0.24 31.27 -0.59
C GLU A 600 -1.77 31.38 -0.54
N GLN A 601 -2.49 30.39 -1.08
CA GLN A 601 -3.95 30.37 -1.02
C GLN A 601 -4.44 30.24 0.44
N LEU A 602 -3.92 29.31 1.23
CA LEU A 602 -4.36 29.07 2.60
C LEU A 602 -4.02 30.22 3.56
N PHE A 603 -2.74 30.61 3.65
CA PHE A 603 -2.32 31.58 4.67
C PHE A 603 -2.50 33.03 4.23
N LYS A 604 -2.37 33.35 2.94
CA LYS A 604 -2.49 34.75 2.47
C LYS A 604 -3.87 35.10 1.91
N LYS A 605 -4.61 34.14 1.36
CA LYS A 605 -5.93 34.37 0.74
C LYS A 605 -7.09 33.69 1.47
N GLY A 606 -6.80 32.70 2.32
CA GLY A 606 -7.79 31.92 3.05
C GLY A 606 -8.46 32.71 4.17
N SER A 607 -9.62 32.21 4.58
CA SER A 607 -10.37 32.67 5.74
C SER A 607 -9.64 32.26 7.03
N VAL A 608 -9.79 33.05 8.08
CA VAL A 608 -9.26 32.71 9.41
C VAL A 608 -10.41 32.71 10.41
N TYR A 609 -10.44 31.71 11.27
CA TYR A 609 -11.48 31.47 12.25
C TYR A 609 -10.90 31.38 13.66
N ALA A 610 -11.54 32.06 14.60
CA ALA A 610 -11.30 31.92 16.03
C ALA A 610 -12.28 30.88 16.59
N ILE A 611 -11.74 29.83 17.21
CA ILE A 611 -12.48 28.69 17.73
C ILE A 611 -12.41 28.73 19.25
N SER A 612 -13.58 28.79 19.91
CA SER A 612 -13.68 28.78 21.37
C SER A 612 -13.55 27.35 21.91
N SER A 613 -12.97 27.21 23.10
CA SER A 613 -12.87 25.95 23.83
C SER A 613 -14.23 25.30 24.18
N ALA A 614 -15.34 26.05 24.11
CA ALA A 614 -16.69 25.51 24.38
C ALA A 614 -17.54 25.26 23.12
N ASN A 615 -17.12 25.73 21.96
CA ASN A 615 -17.87 25.54 20.72
C ASN A 615 -16.91 25.37 19.54
N LEU A 616 -16.55 24.11 19.27
CA LEU A 616 -15.57 23.74 18.26
C LEU A 616 -16.17 23.64 16.84
N ASN A 617 -17.50 23.74 16.69
CA ASN A 617 -18.19 23.48 15.42
C ASN A 617 -18.52 24.76 14.64
N THR A 618 -18.41 25.93 15.29
CA THR A 618 -18.68 27.24 14.68
C THR A 618 -17.52 28.19 14.99
N GLY A 619 -16.60 28.30 14.03
CA GLY A 619 -15.49 29.25 14.11
C GLY A 619 -16.00 30.68 13.84
N ASN A 620 -15.65 31.64 14.68
CA ASN A 620 -15.94 33.04 14.40
C ASN A 620 -14.90 33.59 13.42
N LYS A 621 -15.33 34.01 12.23
CA LYS A 621 -14.44 34.56 11.22
C LYS A 621 -13.73 35.83 11.72
N ILE A 622 -12.40 35.82 11.71
CA ILE A 622 -11.54 36.95 12.06
C ILE A 622 -10.76 37.44 10.85
N LYS A 623 -10.15 38.62 10.95
CA LYS A 623 -9.43 39.20 9.81
C LYS A 623 -8.05 38.54 9.65
N ASN A 624 -7.81 37.92 8.49
CA ASN A 624 -6.49 37.43 8.10
C ASN A 624 -5.55 38.60 7.77
N THR A 625 -4.72 39.01 8.73
CA THR A 625 -3.76 40.13 8.55
C THR A 625 -2.32 39.65 8.61
N PRO A 626 -1.38 40.35 7.93
CA PRO A 626 0.05 40.09 8.12
C PRO A 626 0.49 40.22 9.59
N GLU A 627 -0.12 41.13 10.35
CA GLU A 627 0.17 41.33 11.77
C GLU A 627 -0.23 40.12 12.62
N LEU A 628 -1.40 39.51 12.35
CA LEU A 628 -1.83 38.28 13.01
C LEU A 628 -0.85 37.14 12.76
N ARG A 629 -0.50 36.91 11.48
CA ARG A 629 0.40 35.83 11.09
C ARG A 629 1.79 36.01 11.68
N LYS A 630 2.27 37.25 11.74
CA LYS A 630 3.55 37.57 12.38
C LYS A 630 3.50 37.36 13.89
N ALA A 631 2.45 37.82 14.57
CA ALA A 631 2.30 37.63 16.01
C ALA A 631 2.27 36.14 16.37
N LEU A 632 1.55 35.33 15.59
CA LEU A 632 1.51 33.89 15.74
C LEU A 632 2.88 33.24 15.49
N LEU A 633 3.58 33.63 14.41
CA LEU A 633 4.91 33.14 14.09
C LEU A 633 5.92 33.44 15.21
N ASP A 634 5.95 34.69 15.70
CA ASP A 634 6.88 35.12 16.74
C ASP A 634 6.68 34.30 18.04
N ASP A 635 5.43 34.01 18.42
CA ASP A 635 5.13 33.15 19.57
C ASP A 635 5.52 31.69 19.30
N LEU A 636 5.18 31.13 18.13
CA LEU A 636 5.51 29.73 17.79
C LEU A 636 7.02 29.45 17.71
N LEU A 637 7.82 30.42 17.26
CA LEU A 637 9.28 30.32 17.20
C LEU A 637 9.95 30.49 18.58
N SER A 638 9.25 31.14 19.52
CA SER A 638 9.70 31.32 20.91
C SER A 638 9.45 30.08 21.78
N GLN A 639 8.48 29.25 21.38
CA GLN A 639 8.14 28.01 22.07
C GLN A 639 9.08 26.86 21.66
N THR A 640 9.41 26.02 22.64
CA THR A 640 10.05 24.72 22.40
C THR A 640 9.04 23.69 21.90
N TYR A 641 9.50 22.59 21.31
CA TYR A 641 8.62 21.47 21.01
C TYR A 641 7.91 20.95 22.27
N GLU A 642 8.57 20.88 23.43
CA GLU A 642 7.88 20.43 24.66
C GLU A 642 6.71 21.32 25.03
N GLN A 643 6.84 22.64 24.91
CA GLN A 643 5.74 23.57 25.20
C GLN A 643 4.58 23.46 24.20
N ARG A 644 4.86 23.10 22.95
CA ARG A 644 3.83 22.90 21.90
C ARG A 644 3.11 21.56 22.03
N PHE A 645 3.83 20.51 22.43
CA PHE A 645 3.33 19.13 22.48
C PHE A 645 2.88 18.69 23.90
N LYS A 646 3.31 19.40 24.96
CA LYS A 646 2.96 19.21 26.37
C LYS A 646 2.69 20.57 27.04
N PRO A 647 1.59 21.26 26.68
CA PRO A 647 1.29 22.57 27.26
C PRO A 647 1.10 22.47 28.78
N GLU A 648 1.65 23.41 29.56
CA GLU A 648 1.49 23.45 31.02
C GLU A 648 0.22 24.21 31.47
N GLU A 649 -0.38 24.97 30.55
CA GLU A 649 -1.55 25.82 30.80
C GLU A 649 -2.71 25.49 29.84
N PRO A 650 -3.97 25.72 30.25
CA PRO A 650 -5.11 25.52 29.36
C PRO A 650 -5.10 26.53 28.21
N ALA A 651 -5.34 26.03 26.99
CA ALA A 651 -5.51 26.89 25.83
C ALA A 651 -6.79 27.74 25.97
N ILE A 652 -6.72 29.00 25.53
CA ILE A 652 -7.90 29.88 25.47
C ILE A 652 -8.83 29.50 24.31
N GLY A 653 -8.30 28.82 23.29
CA GLY A 653 -9.02 28.31 22.12
C GLY A 653 -8.05 28.02 20.97
N GLY A 654 -8.51 28.12 19.71
CA GLY A 654 -7.66 27.91 18.54
C GLY A 654 -7.88 28.90 17.41
N ILE A 655 -6.86 29.11 16.58
CA ILE A 655 -6.95 29.89 15.34
C ILE A 655 -6.81 28.93 14.17
N LEU A 656 -7.77 28.91 13.26
CA LEU A 656 -7.77 28.05 12.07
C LEU A 656 -7.78 28.88 10.79
N PHE A 657 -6.78 28.67 9.93
CA PHE A 657 -6.73 29.11 8.55
C PHE A 657 -7.45 28.07 7.69
N SER A 658 -8.34 28.49 6.80
CA SER A 658 -9.13 27.59 5.97
C SER A 658 -9.37 28.18 4.59
N ASN A 659 -9.34 27.33 3.57
CA ASN A 659 -9.66 27.68 2.19
C ASN A 659 -11.17 27.75 1.93
N TYR A 660 -12.02 27.36 2.89
CA TYR A 660 -13.47 27.50 2.78
C TYR A 660 -13.91 28.96 3.01
N SER A 661 -14.88 29.43 2.22
CA SER A 661 -15.38 30.80 2.31
C SER A 661 -16.31 31.00 3.52
N ASP A 662 -17.09 29.99 3.88
CA ASP A 662 -18.09 29.99 4.96
C ASP A 662 -18.13 28.63 5.67
N MET A 663 -17.93 28.62 7.00
CA MET A 663 -18.03 27.41 7.85
C MET A 663 -19.49 26.99 8.11
N ASP A 664 -20.44 27.91 7.88
CA ASP A 664 -21.83 27.78 8.33
C ASP A 664 -22.77 27.12 7.30
N THR A 665 -22.33 26.76 6.09
CA THR A 665 -23.28 26.43 4.99
C THR A 665 -23.07 25.18 4.13
N ASP A 666 -22.00 24.39 4.25
CA ASP A 666 -21.80 23.26 3.31
C ASP A 666 -21.89 21.88 3.97
N SER A 667 -23.13 21.37 4.06
CA SER A 667 -23.47 19.98 4.37
C SER A 667 -23.39 19.03 3.16
N TYR A 668 -22.71 19.40 2.07
CA TYR A 668 -22.53 18.54 0.91
C TYR A 668 -21.13 18.68 0.31
N ALA A 669 -20.16 17.93 0.86
CA ALA A 669 -18.94 17.62 0.15
C ALA A 669 -19.24 16.52 -0.87
N GLU A 670 -19.41 16.92 -2.13
CA GLU A 670 -19.48 15.99 -3.26
C GLU A 670 -18.23 15.10 -3.33
N TYR A 671 -18.50 13.86 -3.75
CA TYR A 671 -17.70 12.64 -3.70
C TYR A 671 -16.40 12.63 -4.54
N ASN A 672 -15.71 13.75 -4.76
CA ASN A 672 -14.51 13.79 -5.60
C ASN A 672 -13.49 14.83 -5.10
N SER A 673 -12.46 14.38 -4.37
CA SER A 673 -11.06 14.87 -4.45
C SER A 673 -10.23 14.48 -3.21
N ASP A 674 -9.65 13.27 -3.22
CA ASP A 674 -8.80 12.76 -2.14
C ASP A 674 -7.31 13.15 -2.23
N VAL A 675 -6.96 14.30 -2.84
CA VAL A 675 -5.59 14.88 -2.69
C VAL A 675 -5.61 16.27 -2.04
N TYR A 676 -6.77 16.88 -1.83
CA TYR A 676 -6.82 18.18 -1.15
C TYR A 676 -7.05 18.10 0.37
N LYS A 677 -7.14 16.91 0.98
CA LYS A 677 -7.44 16.83 2.43
C LYS A 677 -6.35 17.43 3.32
N THR A 678 -5.09 17.51 2.86
CA THR A 678 -3.97 17.98 3.68
C THR A 678 -3.74 19.50 3.61
N ALA A 679 -4.40 20.22 2.69
CA ALA A 679 -4.13 21.62 2.39
C ALA A 679 -5.33 22.56 2.59
N ARG A 680 -6.44 22.04 3.13
CA ARG A 680 -7.70 22.80 3.22
C ARG A 680 -7.75 23.66 4.47
N GLU A 681 -7.17 23.21 5.58
CA GLU A 681 -7.20 23.91 6.86
C GLU A 681 -5.92 23.70 7.68
N GLN A 682 -5.46 24.73 8.40
CA GLN A 682 -4.33 24.68 9.33
C GLN A 682 -4.60 25.57 10.54
N GLY A 683 -4.45 25.10 11.78
CA GLY A 683 -4.72 25.91 12.97
C GLY A 683 -3.97 25.59 14.25
N TRP A 684 -3.72 26.59 15.08
CA TRP A 684 -2.94 26.43 16.31
C TRP A 684 -3.79 26.71 17.53
N TYR A 685 -3.61 25.91 18.58
CA TYR A 685 -4.11 26.23 19.91
C TYR A 685 -3.38 27.45 20.46
N ILE A 686 -4.15 28.40 21.00
CA ILE A 686 -3.62 29.64 21.56
C ILE A 686 -3.60 29.54 23.07
N TYR A 687 -2.48 29.91 23.67
CA TYR A 687 -2.26 29.87 25.10
C TYR A 687 -2.06 31.27 25.68
N PRO A 688 -2.36 31.49 26.98
CA PRO A 688 -2.09 32.77 27.65
C PRO A 688 -0.64 33.26 27.51
N SER A 689 0.34 32.36 27.43
CA SER A 689 1.76 32.66 27.22
C SER A 689 2.12 33.15 25.81
N MET A 690 1.23 33.03 24.83
CA MET A 690 1.43 33.55 23.47
C MET A 690 1.17 35.07 23.43
N VAL A 691 2.07 35.82 24.08
CA VAL A 691 1.88 37.25 24.39
C VAL A 691 1.66 38.08 23.12
N ASN A 692 2.35 37.79 22.02
CA ASN A 692 2.21 38.59 20.80
C ASN A 692 0.82 38.40 20.18
N THR A 693 0.36 37.15 20.08
CA THR A 693 -0.93 36.76 19.54
C THR A 693 -2.07 37.25 20.43
N VAL A 694 -1.95 37.07 21.74
CA VAL A 694 -2.94 37.56 22.73
C VAL A 694 -3.04 39.09 22.69
N ASN A 695 -1.91 39.81 22.58
CA ASN A 695 -1.94 41.27 22.45
C ASN A 695 -2.60 41.72 21.14
N TYR A 696 -2.32 41.03 20.03
CA TYR A 696 -2.99 41.30 18.76
C TYR A 696 -4.51 41.13 18.90
N LEU A 697 -4.97 39.97 19.41
CA LEU A 697 -6.39 39.66 19.59
C LEU A 697 -7.11 40.64 20.54
N ASN A 698 -6.42 41.12 21.58
CA ASN A 698 -6.95 42.16 22.46
C ASN A 698 -7.06 43.52 21.75
N SER A 699 -6.07 43.88 20.94
CA SER A 699 -6.05 45.16 20.21
C SER A 699 -7.14 45.27 19.14
N THR A 700 -7.52 44.14 18.54
CA THR A 700 -8.61 44.05 17.54
C THR A 700 -9.98 43.82 18.19
N GLY A 701 -10.02 43.51 19.49
CA GLY A 701 -11.23 43.14 20.21
C GLY A 701 -11.77 41.74 19.84
N GLU A 702 -10.96 40.91 19.18
CA GLU A 702 -11.28 39.54 18.78
C GLU A 702 -11.06 38.53 19.93
N TYR A 703 -10.32 38.90 20.99
CA TYR A 703 -10.10 38.03 22.17
C TYR A 703 -11.40 37.54 22.81
N LYS A 704 -12.44 38.37 22.83
CA LYS A 704 -13.77 38.03 23.36
C LYS A 704 -14.46 36.86 22.65
N LEU A 705 -14.00 36.49 21.43
CA LEU A 705 -14.56 35.37 20.66
C LEU A 705 -14.19 34.01 21.24
N PHE A 706 -13.17 33.97 22.11
CA PHE A 706 -12.76 32.76 22.82
C PHE A 706 -13.55 32.53 24.11
N GLU A 707 -14.24 33.56 24.64
CA GLU A 707 -15.00 33.49 25.89
C GLU A 707 -16.26 32.62 25.74
N VAL A 708 -16.45 31.68 26.65
CA VAL A 708 -17.61 30.79 26.69
C VAL A 708 -18.86 31.54 27.16
N GLN A 709 -19.85 31.69 26.28
CA GLN A 709 -21.12 32.39 26.60
C GLN A 709 -22.29 31.47 26.98
N ASP A 710 -22.04 30.16 27.13
CA ASP A 710 -23.09 29.19 27.45
C ASP A 710 -22.96 28.64 28.88
N GLU A 711 -24.11 28.32 29.48
CA GLU A 711 -24.18 27.76 30.81
C GLU A 711 -23.99 26.23 30.78
N ILE A 712 -23.19 25.72 31.71
CA ILE A 712 -22.95 24.28 31.87
C ILE A 712 -24.08 23.66 32.69
N GLU A 713 -24.63 22.56 32.21
CA GLU A 713 -25.65 21.75 32.88
C GLU A 713 -25.04 20.69 33.80
N SER A 714 -24.05 19.94 33.30
CA SER A 714 -23.37 18.89 34.08
C SER A 714 -22.02 18.51 33.46
N VAL A 715 -21.17 17.82 34.25
CA VAL A 715 -19.90 17.25 33.81
C VAL A 715 -19.81 15.78 34.19
N SER A 716 -19.58 14.90 33.23
CA SER A 716 -19.33 13.46 33.45
C SER A 716 -17.84 13.15 33.37
N ILE A 717 -17.33 12.33 34.30
CA ILE A 717 -15.90 12.03 34.45
C ILE A 717 -15.64 10.55 34.19
N ALA A 718 -14.69 10.22 33.33
CA ALA A 718 -14.23 8.85 33.06
C ALA A 718 -12.70 8.76 33.13
N SER A 719 -12.16 7.60 33.52
CA SER A 719 -10.70 7.38 33.50
C SER A 719 -10.24 6.83 32.15
N CYS A 720 -9.11 7.33 31.62
CA CYS A 720 -8.51 6.87 30.37
C CYS A 720 -8.27 5.36 30.39
N LYS A 721 -7.74 4.81 31.49
CA LYS A 721 -7.54 3.36 31.68
C LYS A 721 -8.81 2.55 31.48
N SER A 722 -9.95 3.03 31.99
CA SER A 722 -11.22 2.30 31.86
C SER A 722 -11.74 2.28 30.41
N ILE A 723 -11.45 3.34 29.66
CA ILE A 723 -11.74 3.49 28.25
C ILE A 723 -10.80 2.58 27.45
N VAL A 724 -9.49 2.77 27.56
CA VAL A 724 -8.47 1.98 26.82
C VAL A 724 -8.63 0.48 27.06
N THR A 725 -8.81 0.04 28.31
CA THR A 725 -8.96 -1.40 28.63
C THR A 725 -10.22 -2.03 28.01
N ARG A 726 -11.29 -1.25 27.83
CA ARG A 726 -12.55 -1.73 27.26
C ARG A 726 -12.49 -1.88 25.74
N TYR A 727 -11.64 -1.09 25.07
CA TYR A 727 -11.54 -1.03 23.61
C TYR A 727 -10.23 -1.62 23.03
N ALA A 728 -9.22 -1.90 23.87
CA ALA A 728 -7.96 -2.55 23.46
C ALA A 728 -8.12 -3.98 22.90
N LYS A 729 -9.33 -4.57 22.93
CA LYS A 729 -9.61 -5.88 22.31
C LYS A 729 -10.04 -5.81 20.85
N ASP A 730 -10.57 -4.67 20.40
CA ASP A 730 -11.15 -4.53 19.06
C ASP A 730 -10.25 -3.72 18.11
N TRP A 731 -9.35 -2.88 18.64
CA TRP A 731 -8.38 -2.10 17.86
C TRP A 731 -6.94 -2.55 18.06
N ASN A 732 -6.44 -3.39 17.16
CA ASN A 732 -5.02 -3.69 17.10
C ASN A 732 -4.22 -2.48 16.58
N ASN A 733 -3.28 -1.97 17.39
CA ASN A 733 -2.10 -1.16 17.01
C ASN A 733 -2.23 0.36 16.73
N ILE A 734 -3.32 1.05 17.09
CA ILE A 734 -3.52 2.45 16.65
C ILE A 734 -3.05 3.52 17.68
N TYR A 735 -2.89 3.18 18.96
CA TYR A 735 -2.88 4.18 20.04
C TYR A 735 -1.52 4.53 20.66
N ASP A 736 -0.46 3.77 20.39
CA ASP A 736 0.66 3.77 21.33
C ASP A 736 1.67 4.93 21.15
N ILE A 737 1.92 5.50 19.94
CA ILE A 737 2.88 6.63 19.78
C ILE A 737 2.30 7.99 20.19
N SER A 738 1.05 8.29 19.84
CA SER A 738 0.59 9.65 20.02
C SER A 738 0.18 9.91 21.46
N ARG A 739 -0.50 8.98 22.17
CA ARG A 739 -1.11 9.24 23.51
C ARG A 739 -1.67 10.67 23.60
N GLN A 740 -2.25 11.18 22.52
CA GLN A 740 -2.70 12.55 22.39
C GLN A 740 -4.21 12.57 22.45
N PHE A 741 -4.72 13.58 23.15
CA PHE A 741 -6.12 13.88 23.25
C PHE A 741 -6.39 15.23 22.59
N SER A 742 -7.36 15.26 21.69
CA SER A 742 -7.97 16.48 21.17
C SER A 742 -9.45 16.52 21.55
N SER A 743 -9.92 17.66 22.04
CA SER A 743 -11.32 17.86 22.39
C SER A 743 -12.20 17.75 21.16
N SER A 744 -13.34 17.06 21.30
CA SER A 744 -14.40 17.07 20.29
C SER A 744 -15.68 17.70 20.86
N ASN A 745 -16.45 18.35 19.98
CA ASN A 745 -17.75 18.94 20.29
C ASN A 745 -18.84 18.23 19.49
N GLN A 746 -19.99 17.96 20.12
CA GLN A 746 -21.15 17.36 19.48
C GLN A 746 -22.38 18.25 19.71
N SER A 747 -22.87 18.85 18.63
CA SER A 747 -24.14 19.58 18.62
C SER A 747 -25.31 18.60 18.51
N ILE A 748 -26.20 18.60 19.50
CA ILE A 748 -27.48 17.90 19.42
C ILE A 748 -28.56 18.92 19.07
N GLU A 749 -28.60 19.36 17.82
CA GLU A 749 -29.82 19.93 17.28
C GLU A 749 -30.56 18.82 16.53
N SER A 750 -31.45 18.12 17.25
CA SER A 750 -32.38 17.14 16.68
C SER A 750 -33.42 17.76 15.75
N SER A 751 -33.36 19.07 15.49
CA SER A 751 -34.43 19.82 14.82
C SER A 751 -34.28 19.94 13.30
N GLU A 752 -33.17 19.50 12.70
CA GLU A 752 -32.96 19.64 11.24
C GLU A 752 -32.75 18.32 10.49
N ILE A 753 -32.89 17.15 11.13
CA ILE A 753 -32.86 15.86 10.44
C ILE A 753 -34.27 15.55 9.93
N ASN A 754 -34.56 15.96 8.71
CA ASN A 754 -35.84 15.71 8.04
C ASN A 754 -35.89 14.34 7.32
N ASP A 755 -34.95 13.44 7.60
CA ASP A 755 -34.81 12.17 6.90
C ASP A 755 -34.99 10.98 7.86
N GLU A 756 -36.11 10.28 7.73
CA GLU A 756 -36.57 9.16 8.59
C GLU A 756 -35.55 8.00 8.62
N TYR A 757 -34.68 7.90 7.61
CA TYR A 757 -33.59 6.90 7.55
C TYR A 757 -32.34 7.27 8.38
N MET A 758 -32.12 8.57 8.67
CA MET A 758 -30.96 9.04 9.44
C MET A 758 -31.23 9.07 10.94
N GLU A 759 -32.48 9.26 11.38
CA GLU A 759 -32.87 9.18 12.80
C GLU A 759 -32.58 7.80 13.42
N GLU A 760 -32.90 6.71 12.71
CA GLU A 760 -32.71 5.33 13.23
C GLU A 760 -31.22 4.95 13.37
N TYR A 761 -30.35 5.47 12.50
CA TYR A 761 -28.90 5.29 12.59
C TYR A 761 -28.29 6.10 13.75
N TYR A 762 -28.82 7.31 13.99
CA TYR A 762 -28.34 8.22 15.05
C TYR A 762 -28.72 7.76 16.46
N ASP A 763 -29.97 7.33 16.66
CA ASP A 763 -30.42 6.77 17.94
C ASP A 763 -29.63 5.50 18.29
N SER A 764 -29.28 4.69 17.30
CA SER A 764 -28.41 3.52 17.46
C SER A 764 -26.97 3.90 17.89
N TYR A 765 -26.36 4.93 17.29
CA TYR A 765 -24.96 5.30 17.56
C TYR A 765 -24.78 5.98 18.94
N LEU A 766 -25.64 6.95 19.27
CA LEU A 766 -25.66 7.64 20.57
C LEU A 766 -25.94 6.69 21.74
N ASP A 767 -26.80 5.69 21.52
CA ASP A 767 -27.15 4.71 22.56
C ASP A 767 -26.03 3.68 22.79
N THR A 768 -25.13 3.48 21.82
CA THR A 768 -24.14 2.38 21.85
C THR A 768 -22.70 2.83 22.13
N SER A 769 -22.18 3.91 21.54
CA SER A 769 -20.74 4.25 21.67
C SER A 769 -20.43 5.12 22.89
N MET A 770 -21.12 6.26 23.05
CA MET A 770 -20.86 7.23 24.13
C MET A 770 -21.27 6.72 25.52
N LYS A 771 -22.41 6.04 25.61
CA LYS A 771 -22.82 5.33 26.83
C LYS A 771 -21.81 4.26 27.24
N ASN A 772 -21.02 3.72 26.31
CA ASN A 772 -20.01 2.72 26.61
C ASN A 772 -18.67 3.35 27.06
N TYR A 773 -18.25 4.52 26.55
CA TYR A 773 -17.06 5.24 27.05
C TYR A 773 -17.26 5.82 28.45
N PHE A 774 -18.37 6.52 28.68
CA PHE A 774 -18.74 7.11 29.97
C PHE A 774 -19.66 6.20 30.80
N LYS A 775 -19.65 4.89 30.52
CA LYS A 775 -20.42 3.91 31.29
C LYS A 775 -19.93 3.88 32.73
N ASN A 776 -20.82 4.18 33.67
CA ASN A 776 -20.52 4.34 35.10
C ASN A 776 -19.63 5.56 35.43
N ALA A 777 -19.55 6.54 34.53
CA ALA A 777 -18.91 7.82 34.81
C ALA A 777 -19.58 8.53 36.00
N LYS A 778 -18.77 9.26 36.77
CA LYS A 778 -19.29 10.12 37.84
C LYS A 778 -19.79 11.42 37.21
N THR A 779 -21.06 11.75 37.41
CA THR A 779 -21.64 13.02 36.96
C THR A 779 -21.68 14.04 38.10
N VAL A 780 -21.34 15.29 37.77
CA VAL A 780 -21.24 16.42 38.68
C VAL A 780 -22.13 17.55 38.18
N GLU A 781 -22.97 18.09 39.05
CA GLU A 781 -23.88 19.22 38.77
C GLU A 781 -23.60 20.44 39.67
N ASP A 782 -22.75 20.29 40.71
CA ASP A 782 -22.41 21.38 41.60
C ASP A 782 -21.49 22.39 40.89
N LYS A 783 -21.91 23.65 40.85
CA LYS A 783 -21.20 24.71 40.13
C LYS A 783 -19.76 24.92 40.60
N LYS A 784 -19.49 24.85 41.90
CA LYS A 784 -18.11 25.05 42.40
C LYS A 784 -17.20 23.90 42.01
N GLN A 785 -17.73 22.68 42.06
CA GLN A 785 -17.02 21.48 41.62
C GLN A 785 -16.77 21.49 40.11
N ILE A 786 -17.73 21.97 39.31
CA ILE A 786 -17.56 22.15 37.86
C ILE A 786 -16.48 23.22 37.59
N ASP A 787 -16.55 24.39 38.23
CA ASP A 787 -15.57 25.46 38.04
C ASP A 787 -14.14 24.98 38.40
N GLU A 788 -13.99 24.18 39.45
CA GLU A 788 -12.71 23.56 39.83
C GLU A 788 -12.21 22.57 38.76
N LEU A 789 -13.06 21.69 38.24
CA LEU A 789 -12.69 20.74 37.17
C LEU A 789 -12.23 21.48 35.91
N LEU A 790 -12.95 22.52 35.50
CA LEU A 790 -12.66 23.26 34.27
C LEU A 790 -11.35 24.05 34.36
N SER A 791 -10.93 24.46 35.58
CA SER A 791 -9.64 25.11 35.78
C SER A 791 -8.44 24.21 35.49
N HIS A 792 -8.65 22.89 35.45
CA HIS A 792 -7.65 21.85 35.15
C HIS A 792 -7.91 21.16 33.79
N ALA A 793 -9.00 21.51 33.12
CA ALA A 793 -9.42 20.88 31.87
C ALA A 793 -8.61 21.43 30.68
N ARG A 794 -8.26 20.52 29.77
CA ARG A 794 -7.44 20.80 28.60
C ARG A 794 -8.18 20.35 27.35
N ILE A 795 -8.27 21.26 26.38
CA ILE A 795 -8.81 20.96 25.04
C ILE A 795 -7.82 20.17 24.20
N TYR A 796 -6.54 20.25 24.52
CA TYR A 796 -5.48 19.48 23.88
C TYR A 796 -4.41 19.14 24.91
N SER A 797 -4.03 17.87 24.99
CA SER A 797 -2.93 17.41 25.84
C SER A 797 -2.53 15.99 25.47
N GLN A 798 -1.31 15.62 25.83
CA GLN A 798 -0.97 14.21 25.97
C GLN A 798 -1.70 13.62 27.19
N PHE A 799 -2.15 12.36 27.09
CA PHE A 799 -2.79 11.61 28.16
C PHE A 799 -1.97 10.38 28.56
N ALA A 800 -1.94 10.08 29.86
CA ALA A 800 -1.48 8.84 30.43
C ALA A 800 -2.67 7.92 30.77
N ASP A 801 -2.40 6.64 31.01
CA ASP A 801 -3.45 5.67 31.38
C ASP A 801 -4.26 6.12 32.62
N ASN A 802 -3.61 6.80 33.56
CA ASN A 802 -4.24 7.25 34.80
C ASN A 802 -4.99 8.58 34.67
N ASP A 803 -4.90 9.25 33.52
CA ASP A 803 -5.58 10.52 33.29
C ASP A 803 -7.08 10.33 33.11
N TYR A 804 -7.80 11.44 33.02
CA TYR A 804 -9.25 11.45 32.96
C TYR A 804 -9.74 12.24 31.76
N ILE A 805 -10.85 11.78 31.19
CA ILE A 805 -11.63 12.52 30.20
C ILE A 805 -12.90 12.98 30.89
N ILE A 806 -13.21 14.26 30.75
CA ILE A 806 -14.46 14.85 31.17
C ILE A 806 -15.33 15.15 29.95
N MET A 807 -16.64 15.02 30.11
CA MET A 807 -17.64 15.41 29.13
C MET A 807 -18.53 16.47 29.75
N ILE A 808 -18.47 17.66 29.18
CA ILE A 808 -19.20 18.85 29.61
C ILE A 808 -20.47 18.94 28.79
N LYS A 809 -21.62 19.01 29.46
CA LYS A 809 -22.91 19.27 28.83
C LYS A 809 -23.23 20.75 28.95
N TYR A 810 -23.27 21.46 27.84
CA TYR A 810 -23.71 22.85 27.74
C TYR A 810 -25.22 22.91 27.45
N LYS A 811 -25.89 23.98 27.89
CA LYS A 811 -27.34 24.15 27.71
C LYS A 811 -27.77 24.39 26.26
N LYS A 812 -26.91 25.01 25.45
CA LYS A 812 -27.17 25.36 24.04
C LYS A 812 -26.17 24.72 23.08
N ALA A 813 -24.90 24.62 23.46
CA ALA A 813 -23.81 24.18 22.57
C ALA A 813 -23.62 22.65 22.48
N GLY A 814 -24.42 21.86 23.20
CA GLY A 814 -24.32 20.39 23.18
C GLY A 814 -23.26 19.85 24.14
N TYR A 815 -22.49 18.84 23.72
CA TYR A 815 -21.48 18.16 24.56
C TYR A 815 -20.06 18.42 24.07
N VAL A 816 -19.16 18.82 24.97
CA VAL A 816 -17.72 18.96 24.69
C VAL A 816 -16.92 18.02 25.58
N SER A 817 -15.94 17.33 25.00
CA SER A 817 -14.99 16.51 25.75
C SER A 817 -13.68 17.27 26.02
N MET A 818 -13.11 17.09 27.21
CA MET A 818 -11.80 17.65 27.59
C MET A 818 -11.02 16.65 28.44
N MET A 819 -9.71 16.83 28.54
CA MET A 819 -8.84 15.98 29.36
C MET A 819 -8.43 16.68 30.66
N ILE A 820 -8.26 15.92 31.74
CA ILE A 820 -7.63 16.37 32.99
C ILE A 820 -6.50 15.40 33.35
N PRO A 821 -5.25 15.89 33.49
CA PRO A 821 -4.13 15.09 33.98
C PRO A 821 -4.40 14.50 35.37
N ALA A 822 -3.96 13.27 35.63
CA ALA A 822 -4.22 12.57 36.89
C ALA A 822 -3.72 13.33 38.14
N ASN A 823 -2.61 14.05 38.01
CA ASN A 823 -2.01 14.87 39.06
C ASN A 823 -2.77 16.18 39.33
N GLU A 824 -3.60 16.63 38.39
CA GLU A 824 -4.43 17.85 38.49
C GLU A 824 -5.89 17.53 38.80
N MET A 825 -6.29 16.25 38.77
CA MET A 825 -7.65 15.83 39.09
C MET A 825 -7.96 16.07 40.59
N PRO A 826 -9.04 16.82 40.92
CA PRO A 826 -9.43 17.05 42.31
C PRO A 826 -9.68 15.74 43.07
N GLN A 827 -9.21 15.65 44.32
CA GLN A 827 -9.31 14.40 45.10
C GLN A 827 -10.75 13.89 45.29
N TRP A 828 -11.73 14.80 45.31
CA TRP A 828 -13.13 14.43 45.43
C TRP A 828 -13.68 13.80 44.15
N ALA A 829 -13.06 14.07 43.00
CA ALA A 829 -13.44 13.59 41.67
C ALA A 829 -12.79 12.25 41.28
N VAL A 830 -11.68 11.88 41.94
CA VAL A 830 -10.96 10.62 41.73
C VAL A 830 -11.90 9.42 41.93
N GLN A 831 -12.13 8.65 40.88
CA GLN A 831 -12.83 7.38 40.95
C GLN A 831 -11.92 6.34 41.62
N LYS A 832 -12.34 5.79 42.77
CA LYS A 832 -11.65 4.62 43.35
C LYS A 832 -11.78 3.46 42.38
N SER A 833 -10.65 2.92 41.93
CA SER A 833 -10.60 1.71 41.11
C SER A 833 -11.32 0.57 41.85
N SER A 834 -12.45 0.13 41.32
CA SER A 834 -13.12 -1.11 41.71
C SER A 834 -12.53 -2.28 40.95
#